data_AF-A0A060T0G3-F1
#
_entry.id   AF-A0A060T0G3-F1
#
_cell.length_a   1.000
_cell.length_b   1.000
_cell.length_c   1.000
_cell.angle_alpha   90.00
_cell.angle_beta   90.00
_cell.angle_gamma   90.00
#
_symmetry.space_group_name_H-M   'P 1'
#
loop_
_entity.id
_entity.type
_entity.pdbx_description
1 polymer ?
#
loop_
_entity_poly.entity_id
_entity_poly.type
_entity_poly.pdbx_seq_one_letter_code
_entity_poly.pdbx_strand_id
1 'polypeptide(L)'
;MSDDLMNQPAGTSSTSDTPSSLGTSPPRTPSVGESREPHQQSEADHIQEREGVSGTAPPDNNPRAASPAPFKLNEASPVGKKSYHDSTRFASVQDPTVDKKRGDVRLSMAGKTIILSFEEFMEKLVPAPLGETEPVERFKTVDFSSIPQKLEADMYTPLKDALNQTWLLPYDVAVSTPHKSDGTVASNQKIDGGLYPRGNAPQDATSWSSIELSIECKTESTQQDPFDDRKDDSEASAIQRRDVRGQIMCYAILVFDNQHRVHQFTLLIMGSMARIIRCDRSGVLVTKKFDYTKEPEKLAQFLWRYGRMSPEQRGHDPMAVRILPGTPEYEHILTRATVPMLAPNGVAIGEHARKMFYNSVMITKTAKGQDKDSEGAAIHAPFWRLTVHDASGNRHFLVGNPHTTASSLAGRGTRTYVAIDAEDRNGPFVYLKDAWRVAHEGIEQEGSILSVLNDDSNDGPVEGVPTLICHGDVEDQVTFSQKVWQEKHPDVKTEDCPLKTHRHYRLVVKEVCLPMRDFLSFLELVLLIHFCIEGTDISAGNVLIYPVEEFVDGKVVTERIGVLADWELAKKVVDPDDRDGHRQVNRTGTWQFASASALNNPTKRIIVQDDMESFFHLMFYFAIRYLPHNCENIGQFMEAYFDGHVERKGIYYGGEKKLTAMRNGSLTTLLALPLVFYKPKARTQPNATEASSKDQASSKDQATQTPPIPPEDSTAQSIKSEDACIAGNTSPPATSHSSAPSVQSVQVIEEPTELHPINDLFSDILQRIKAHYALYVPQKPVTGATPIPADQHPALEATDAAVVSSVGSLLRKLQASKARRKAPVARTFARAAPAMRATSEIYDASLRALAAELGDHGAMDSLIEEHIKRPVWPSYADRVPDQLPAKYKRGLGTAIGSKRTYESTFDSMDAGTEGSLSKRPRSMR
;
A
#
# COMPACT_ATOMS: atom_id res chain seq x y z
N MET A 1 -54.10 -37.42 26.76
CA MET A 1 -53.71 -36.01 26.53
C MET A 1 -52.68 -36.04 25.41
N SER A 2 -53.05 -36.31 24.14
CA SER A 2 -54.32 -36.05 23.41
C SER A 2 -54.56 -34.56 23.15
N ASP A 3 -54.82 -34.07 21.94
CA ASP A 3 -54.81 -34.64 20.55
C ASP A 3 -54.34 -33.49 19.60
N ASP A 4 -53.75 -33.61 18.39
CA ASP A 4 -53.67 -34.61 17.29
C ASP A 4 -54.64 -34.36 16.09
N LEU A 5 -54.20 -34.75 14.87
CA LEU A 5 -54.82 -34.63 13.52
C LEU A 5 -54.90 -33.19 12.93
N MET A 6 -54.59 -32.88 11.65
CA MET A 6 -54.84 -33.47 10.30
C MET A 6 -56.23 -33.18 9.69
N ASN A 7 -56.32 -32.28 8.68
CA ASN A 7 -56.55 -32.65 7.26
C ASN A 7 -56.74 -31.47 6.26
N GLN A 8 -56.69 -31.78 4.95
CA GLN A 8 -57.12 -30.94 3.80
C GLN A 8 -58.48 -31.49 3.25
N PRO A 9 -58.89 -31.39 1.95
CA PRO A 9 -58.77 -30.37 0.87
C PRO A 9 -60.14 -30.08 0.15
N ALA A 10 -60.09 -29.62 -1.11
CA ALA A 10 -61.17 -29.54 -2.15
C ALA A 10 -62.17 -28.35 -2.06
N GLY A 11 -62.77 -27.84 -3.17
CA GLY A 11 -62.64 -28.14 -4.62
C GLY A 11 -63.72 -27.41 -5.45
N THR A 12 -63.88 -27.49 -6.78
CA THR A 12 -63.01 -27.96 -7.92
C THR A 12 -63.78 -27.82 -9.28
N SER A 13 -63.36 -26.95 -10.22
CA SER A 13 -63.79 -26.97 -11.64
C SER A 13 -62.80 -26.19 -12.53
N SER A 14 -62.11 -26.67 -13.58
CA SER A 14 -62.42 -27.63 -14.68
C SER A 14 -63.47 -27.11 -15.67
N THR A 15 -63.36 -27.27 -17.00
CA THR A 15 -62.64 -28.26 -17.86
C THR A 15 -61.92 -27.60 -19.08
N SER A 16 -60.72 -28.06 -19.49
CA SER A 16 -60.39 -28.87 -20.71
C SER A 16 -60.36 -28.07 -22.05
N ASP A 17 -59.66 -28.42 -23.14
CA ASP A 17 -59.17 -29.71 -23.69
C ASP A 17 -57.69 -29.73 -24.18
N THR A 18 -57.25 -30.89 -24.72
CA THR A 18 -55.98 -31.24 -25.40
C THR A 18 -56.30 -32.23 -26.57
N PRO A 19 -55.40 -32.72 -27.47
CA PRO A 19 -53.93 -32.90 -27.36
C PRO A 19 -53.10 -32.69 -28.67
N SER A 20 -51.91 -33.31 -28.72
CA SER A 20 -50.99 -33.58 -29.87
C SER A 20 -49.88 -32.55 -30.18
N SER A 21 -48.72 -32.90 -30.79
CA SER A 21 -47.71 -33.97 -30.52
C SER A 21 -46.48 -33.82 -31.46
N LEU A 22 -45.34 -34.47 -31.15
CA LEU A 22 -44.02 -34.41 -31.86
C LEU A 22 -43.22 -33.11 -31.55
N GLY A 23 -41.88 -33.03 -31.50
CA GLY A 23 -40.79 -33.94 -31.93
C GLY A 23 -40.06 -33.34 -33.16
N THR A 24 -38.73 -33.21 -33.28
CA THR A 24 -37.55 -33.70 -32.51
C THR A 24 -36.31 -32.78 -32.71
N SER A 25 -35.19 -33.07 -32.03
CA SER A 25 -33.87 -32.39 -32.17
C SER A 25 -33.00 -32.96 -33.34
N PRO A 26 -31.65 -32.81 -33.34
CA PRO A 26 -30.82 -31.72 -33.89
C PRO A 26 -29.98 -32.20 -35.12
N PRO A 27 -28.91 -31.48 -35.53
CA PRO A 27 -27.86 -32.12 -36.35
C PRO A 27 -26.39 -31.81 -36.00
N ARG A 28 -25.52 -32.82 -36.19
CA ARG A 28 -24.10 -32.72 -36.60
C ARG A 28 -23.83 -33.76 -37.72
N THR A 29 -22.95 -33.41 -38.65
CA THR A 29 -22.04 -34.19 -39.57
C THR A 29 -21.79 -35.71 -39.32
N PRO A 30 -21.19 -36.52 -40.26
CA PRO A 30 -20.89 -36.38 -41.72
C PRO A 30 -21.00 -37.69 -42.61
N SER A 31 -20.77 -37.58 -43.95
CA SER A 31 -20.20 -38.62 -44.87
C SER A 31 -19.99 -37.99 -46.29
N VAL A 32 -18.91 -38.12 -47.09
CA VAL A 32 -17.96 -39.18 -47.55
C VAL A 32 -18.38 -39.87 -48.87
N GLY A 33 -17.55 -39.77 -49.93
CA GLY A 33 -17.70 -40.48 -51.23
C GLY A 33 -16.84 -39.97 -52.42
N GLU A 34 -15.67 -40.60 -52.62
CA GLU A 34 -14.79 -40.75 -53.83
C GLU A 34 -15.02 -39.89 -55.11
N SER A 35 -14.01 -39.30 -55.80
CA SER A 35 -12.93 -40.03 -56.52
C SER A 35 -11.80 -39.13 -57.12
N ARG A 36 -10.56 -39.66 -57.17
CA ARG A 36 -9.42 -39.44 -58.13
C ARG A 36 -8.70 -38.07 -58.34
N GLU A 37 -7.46 -38.06 -57.84
CA GLU A 37 -6.14 -37.50 -58.29
C GLU A 37 -5.80 -37.39 -59.81
N PRO A 38 -4.59 -36.91 -60.28
CA PRO A 38 -3.42 -36.27 -59.60
C PRO A 38 -2.69 -35.08 -60.35
N HIS A 39 -1.51 -34.64 -59.82
CA HIS A 39 -0.40 -33.79 -60.40
C HIS A 39 -0.58 -32.24 -60.45
N GLN A 40 0.38 -31.35 -60.06
CA GLN A 40 1.83 -31.13 -60.36
C GLN A 40 2.06 -30.49 -61.76
N GLN A 41 2.91 -29.47 -62.05
CA GLN A 41 4.15 -28.84 -61.48
C GLN A 41 4.02 -27.27 -61.39
N SER A 42 4.86 -26.42 -60.76
CA SER A 42 6.32 -26.06 -60.87
C SER A 42 6.75 -25.58 -62.29
N GLU A 43 7.62 -24.60 -62.56
CA GLU A 43 8.60 -23.71 -61.83
C GLU A 43 8.62 -22.31 -62.55
N ALA A 44 8.87 -21.14 -61.93
CA ALA A 44 10.11 -20.49 -61.42
C ALA A 44 10.92 -19.64 -62.45
N ASP A 45 11.87 -18.80 -61.96
CA ASP A 45 12.92 -18.03 -62.67
C ASP A 45 12.53 -16.80 -63.56
N HIS A 46 13.30 -15.68 -63.66
CA HIS A 46 14.35 -15.10 -62.80
C HIS A 46 14.74 -13.63 -63.16
N ILE A 47 15.26 -12.86 -62.18
CA ILE A 47 16.38 -11.85 -62.26
C ILE A 47 16.22 -10.40 -62.87
N GLN A 48 16.92 -9.45 -62.19
CA GLN A 48 17.41 -8.07 -62.57
C GLN A 48 16.43 -6.86 -62.76
N GLU A 49 16.88 -5.59 -62.75
CA GLU A 49 17.64 -4.77 -61.75
C GLU A 49 17.60 -3.25 -62.16
N ARG A 50 17.93 -2.33 -61.24
CA ARG A 50 18.44 -0.92 -61.42
C ARG A 50 17.51 0.26 -61.77
N GLU A 51 17.83 1.39 -61.09
CA GLU A 51 17.92 2.82 -61.52
C GLU A 51 16.74 3.50 -62.28
N GLY A 52 16.38 4.79 -62.10
CA GLY A 52 16.85 5.89 -61.23
C GLY A 52 16.29 7.28 -61.70
N VAL A 53 16.70 8.38 -61.04
CA VAL A 53 16.72 9.80 -61.54
C VAL A 53 15.46 10.72 -61.50
N SER A 54 15.40 11.58 -60.46
CA SER A 54 15.06 13.03 -60.35
C SER A 54 13.89 13.79 -61.04
N GLY A 55 13.30 14.76 -60.30
CA GLY A 55 12.66 16.02 -60.79
C GLY A 55 11.15 16.14 -60.55
N THR A 56 10.50 17.30 -60.33
CA THR A 56 10.89 18.72 -60.02
C THR A 56 9.73 19.44 -59.28
N ALA A 57 9.98 20.58 -58.61
CA ALA A 57 8.98 21.51 -58.01
C ALA A 57 8.70 22.72 -58.97
N PRO A 58 7.96 23.82 -58.64
CA PRO A 58 7.25 24.30 -57.41
C PRO A 58 5.78 24.79 -57.76
N PRO A 59 5.10 25.82 -57.17
CA PRO A 59 5.34 26.66 -55.96
C PRO A 59 4.11 27.03 -55.03
N ASP A 60 4.44 27.74 -53.93
CA ASP A 60 3.78 28.94 -53.35
C ASP A 60 2.70 28.97 -52.21
N ASN A 61 3.04 29.79 -51.19
CA ASN A 61 2.24 30.69 -50.33
C ASN A 61 1.37 30.21 -49.13
N ASN A 62 2.00 30.15 -47.94
CA ASN A 62 1.83 31.01 -46.73
C ASN A 62 0.45 31.66 -46.36
N PRO A 63 0.22 32.04 -45.07
CA PRO A 63 0.78 31.54 -43.79
C PRO A 63 -0.29 31.33 -42.68
N ARG A 64 0.07 30.72 -41.54
CA ARG A 64 -0.68 30.90 -40.27
C ARG A 64 0.25 30.86 -39.05
N ALA A 65 -0.14 31.54 -37.96
CA ALA A 65 0.75 31.93 -36.86
C ALA A 65 1.21 30.76 -35.97
N ALA A 66 2.45 30.87 -35.46
CA ALA A 66 2.99 29.97 -34.45
C ALA A 66 2.52 30.36 -33.04
N SER A 67 2.25 29.36 -32.20
CA SER A 67 2.01 29.53 -30.76
C SER A 67 3.34 29.53 -29.98
N PRO A 68 3.44 30.25 -28.85
CA PRO A 68 4.66 30.28 -28.04
C PRO A 68 4.94 28.92 -27.38
N ALA A 69 6.22 28.54 -27.31
CA ALA A 69 6.64 27.32 -26.64
C ALA A 69 6.53 27.45 -25.10
N PRO A 70 6.11 26.39 -24.39
CA PRO A 70 6.05 26.41 -22.93
C PRO A 70 7.44 26.42 -22.29
N PHE A 71 7.55 27.04 -21.11
CA PHE A 71 8.79 27.12 -20.35
C PHE A 71 9.28 25.72 -19.92
N LYS A 72 10.58 25.47 -20.04
CA LYS A 72 11.22 24.31 -19.39
C LYS A 72 11.27 24.54 -17.89
N LEU A 73 10.59 23.69 -17.13
CA LEU A 73 10.77 23.59 -15.68
C LEU A 73 11.98 22.70 -15.38
N ASN A 74 12.79 23.04 -14.39
CA ASN A 74 13.98 22.26 -14.04
C ASN A 74 13.62 20.87 -13.48
N GLU A 75 14.54 19.92 -13.70
CA GLU A 75 14.32 18.48 -13.54
C GLU A 75 14.02 18.06 -12.10
N ALA A 76 12.92 17.32 -11.92
CA ALA A 76 12.64 16.54 -10.72
C ALA A 76 12.70 15.05 -11.08
N SER A 77 13.61 14.30 -10.45
CA SER A 77 13.89 12.90 -10.78
C SER A 77 12.66 11.99 -10.57
N PRO A 78 12.38 11.01 -11.46
CA PRO A 78 11.11 10.26 -11.45
C PRO A 78 10.99 9.32 -10.24
N VAL A 79 10.20 9.73 -9.25
CA VAL A 79 9.85 8.89 -8.10
C VAL A 79 8.71 7.93 -8.46
N GLY A 80 8.98 6.62 -8.42
CA GLY A 80 8.05 5.57 -8.83
C GLY A 80 6.76 5.45 -8.00
N LYS A 81 5.82 4.64 -8.52
CA LYS A 81 4.43 4.40 -8.04
C LYS A 81 4.28 4.41 -6.50
N LYS A 82 3.99 5.59 -5.94
CA LYS A 82 3.69 5.81 -4.51
C LYS A 82 2.37 6.57 -4.38
N SER A 83 1.48 6.06 -3.54
CA SER A 83 0.15 6.61 -3.35
C SER A 83 0.17 8.07 -2.87
N TYR A 84 -0.91 8.78 -3.23
CA TYR A 84 -1.26 10.12 -2.79
C TYR A 84 -2.43 10.13 -1.78
N HIS A 85 -3.04 8.98 -1.48
CA HIS A 85 -4.07 8.83 -0.43
C HIS A 85 -3.65 7.94 0.75
N ASP A 86 -2.60 7.13 0.59
CA ASP A 86 -2.04 6.35 1.70
C ASP A 86 -1.12 7.25 2.53
N SER A 87 -1.70 8.00 3.46
CA SER A 87 -0.96 8.81 4.43
C SER A 87 0.13 7.96 5.10
N THR A 88 -0.17 6.69 5.39
CA THR A 88 0.69 5.75 6.11
C THR A 88 2.00 5.42 5.40
N ARG A 89 2.15 5.73 4.10
CA ARG A 89 3.45 5.85 3.41
C ARG A 89 4.14 7.19 3.73
N PHE A 90 4.15 7.56 5.00
CA PHE A 90 4.70 8.82 5.49
C PHE A 90 6.19 8.99 5.15
N ALA A 91 6.98 7.92 5.22
CA ALA A 91 8.42 7.96 4.96
C ALA A 91 8.78 7.78 3.49
N SER A 92 9.92 8.35 3.08
CA SER A 92 10.58 8.15 1.79
C SER A 92 11.22 6.76 1.63
N VAL A 93 10.54 5.71 2.10
CA VAL A 93 11.00 4.31 2.08
C VAL A 93 11.41 3.93 0.65
N GLN A 94 12.64 3.45 0.46
CA GLN A 94 12.98 2.68 -0.74
C GLN A 94 12.07 1.46 -0.78
N ASP A 95 11.50 1.13 -1.95
CA ASP A 95 10.71 -0.09 -2.09
C ASP A 95 11.53 -1.29 -1.60
N PRO A 96 10.98 -2.13 -0.71
CA PRO A 96 11.76 -3.16 -0.05
C PRO A 96 12.38 -4.10 -1.09
N THR A 97 13.63 -4.52 -0.86
CA THR A 97 14.26 -5.54 -1.69
C THR A 97 13.35 -6.77 -1.76
N VAL A 98 13.38 -7.49 -2.89
CA VAL A 98 12.52 -8.66 -3.11
C VAL A 98 12.60 -9.63 -1.92
N ASP A 99 13.81 -9.89 -1.41
CA ASP A 99 14.03 -10.78 -0.26
C ASP A 99 13.44 -10.23 1.05
N LYS A 100 13.43 -8.90 1.23
CA LYS A 100 12.71 -8.27 2.36
C LYS A 100 11.21 -8.41 2.20
N LYS A 101 10.62 -8.14 1.02
CA LYS A 101 9.17 -8.36 0.80
C LYS A 101 8.82 -9.84 1.04
N ARG A 102 9.64 -10.79 0.56
CA ARG A 102 9.48 -12.24 0.83
C ARG A 102 9.53 -12.56 2.32
N GLY A 103 10.43 -11.94 3.09
CA GLY A 103 10.52 -12.08 4.55
C GLY A 103 9.33 -11.51 5.31
N ASP A 104 8.94 -10.26 5.01
CA ASP A 104 7.81 -9.56 5.64
C ASP A 104 6.48 -10.30 5.35
N VAL A 105 6.27 -10.72 4.09
CA VAL A 105 5.09 -11.51 3.68
C VAL A 105 5.09 -12.88 4.37
N ARG A 106 6.22 -13.58 4.43
CA ARG A 106 6.34 -14.87 5.13
C ARG A 106 5.89 -14.80 6.58
N LEU A 107 6.26 -13.74 7.30
CA LEU A 107 5.84 -13.51 8.68
C LEU A 107 4.33 -13.24 8.76
N SER A 108 3.76 -12.44 7.85
CA SER A 108 2.31 -12.15 7.83
C SER A 108 1.42 -13.37 7.53
N MET A 109 2.02 -14.48 7.05
CA MET A 109 1.35 -15.73 6.68
C MET A 109 1.64 -16.90 7.64
N ALA A 110 2.43 -16.70 8.70
CA ALA A 110 2.62 -17.71 9.75
C ALA A 110 1.27 -18.13 10.36
N GLY A 111 1.14 -19.40 10.75
CA GLY A 111 -0.10 -19.98 11.29
C GLY A 111 -1.28 -20.11 10.31
N LYS A 112 -1.20 -19.52 9.10
CA LYS A 112 -2.34 -19.39 8.15
C LYS A 112 -2.33 -20.42 7.02
N THR A 113 -1.68 -21.57 7.22
CA THR A 113 -1.52 -22.63 6.21
C THR A 113 -2.20 -23.93 6.65
N ILE A 114 -3.12 -24.46 5.85
CA ILE A 114 -3.80 -25.76 6.08
C ILE A 114 -3.43 -26.76 4.97
N ILE A 115 -3.04 -27.97 5.37
CA ILE A 115 -2.73 -29.07 4.44
C ILE A 115 -3.93 -30.04 4.38
N LEU A 116 -4.37 -30.34 3.16
CA LEU A 116 -5.51 -31.21 2.82
C LEU A 116 -5.02 -32.48 2.11
N SER A 117 -5.86 -33.52 2.04
CA SER A 117 -5.61 -34.60 1.06
C SER A 117 -5.76 -34.06 -0.37
N PHE A 118 -5.24 -34.76 -1.38
CA PHE A 118 -5.43 -34.35 -2.77
C PHE A 118 -6.92 -34.41 -3.15
N GLU A 119 -7.60 -35.46 -2.71
CA GLU A 119 -9.01 -35.77 -2.94
C GLU A 119 -9.90 -34.69 -2.28
N GLU A 120 -9.62 -34.37 -1.01
CA GLU A 120 -10.29 -33.32 -0.25
C GLU A 120 -10.10 -31.91 -0.86
N PHE A 121 -8.90 -31.59 -1.34
CA PHE A 121 -8.62 -30.34 -2.04
C PHE A 121 -9.43 -30.27 -3.34
N MET A 122 -9.47 -31.35 -4.11
CA MET A 122 -10.20 -31.44 -5.38
C MET A 122 -11.72 -31.34 -5.17
N GLU A 123 -12.26 -32.01 -4.15
CA GLU A 123 -13.68 -31.94 -3.77
C GLU A 123 -14.09 -30.52 -3.35
N LYS A 124 -13.32 -29.88 -2.47
CA LYS A 124 -13.68 -28.57 -1.89
C LYS A 124 -13.40 -27.38 -2.82
N LEU A 125 -12.41 -27.48 -3.71
CA LEU A 125 -11.84 -26.30 -4.41
C LEU A 125 -11.77 -26.41 -5.94
N VAL A 126 -11.90 -27.61 -6.52
CA VAL A 126 -11.67 -27.86 -7.95
C VAL A 126 -12.85 -28.67 -8.52
N PRO A 127 -14.01 -28.03 -8.74
CA PRO A 127 -15.26 -28.72 -9.07
C PRO A 127 -15.15 -29.51 -10.37
N ALA A 128 -15.82 -30.66 -10.42
CA ALA A 128 -15.98 -31.40 -11.66
C ALA A 128 -16.85 -30.59 -12.65
N PRO A 129 -16.51 -30.52 -13.95
CA PRO A 129 -17.26 -29.78 -14.94
C PRO A 129 -18.66 -30.38 -15.16
N LEU A 130 -19.67 -29.51 -15.20
CA LEU A 130 -21.06 -29.93 -15.41
C LEU A 130 -21.25 -30.50 -16.82
N GLY A 131 -21.63 -31.77 -16.91
CA GLY A 131 -21.95 -32.45 -18.17
C GLY A 131 -20.77 -33.08 -18.92
N GLU A 132 -19.53 -32.91 -18.46
CA GLU A 132 -18.37 -33.66 -18.99
C GLU A 132 -17.94 -34.77 -18.01
N THR A 133 -17.81 -36.00 -18.51
CA THR A 133 -17.26 -37.12 -17.73
C THR A 133 -15.74 -37.06 -17.73
N GLU A 134 -15.12 -37.21 -16.56
CA GLU A 134 -13.66 -37.21 -16.42
C GLU A 134 -13.03 -38.40 -17.18
N PRO A 135 -12.07 -38.18 -18.11
CA PRO A 135 -11.44 -39.27 -18.86
C PRO A 135 -10.33 -39.95 -18.02
N VAL A 136 -10.72 -40.62 -16.94
CA VAL A 136 -9.82 -41.19 -15.91
C VAL A 136 -8.70 -42.05 -16.49
N GLU A 137 -9.00 -42.94 -17.44
CA GLU A 137 -7.96 -43.76 -18.07
C GLU A 137 -6.99 -42.94 -18.93
N ARG A 138 -7.44 -41.81 -19.50
CA ARG A 138 -6.57 -40.90 -20.27
C ARG A 138 -5.67 -40.07 -19.35
N PHE A 139 -6.12 -39.74 -18.14
CA PHE A 139 -5.28 -39.08 -17.13
C PHE A 139 -4.02 -39.91 -16.82
N LYS A 140 -4.15 -41.23 -16.73
CA LYS A 140 -3.03 -42.18 -16.53
C LYS A 140 -2.06 -42.26 -17.73
N THR A 141 -2.48 -41.82 -18.92
CA THR A 141 -1.63 -41.84 -20.14
C THR A 141 -0.77 -40.59 -20.33
N VAL A 142 -0.84 -39.61 -19.43
CA VAL A 142 0.02 -38.42 -19.50
C VAL A 142 1.42 -38.78 -19.01
N ASP A 143 2.40 -38.81 -19.93
CA ASP A 143 3.80 -38.95 -19.56
C ASP A 143 4.33 -37.66 -18.91
N PHE A 144 4.35 -37.66 -17.58
CA PHE A 144 5.12 -36.71 -16.79
C PHE A 144 6.49 -37.28 -16.37
N SER A 145 6.79 -38.54 -16.65
CA SER A 145 8.02 -39.23 -16.22
C SER A 145 9.26 -38.80 -16.99
N SER A 146 9.08 -38.30 -18.22
CA SER A 146 10.13 -37.72 -19.06
C SER A 146 10.62 -36.32 -18.64
N ILE A 147 9.99 -35.69 -17.64
CA ILE A 147 10.40 -34.36 -17.14
C ILE A 147 11.70 -34.49 -16.34
N PRO A 148 12.82 -33.85 -16.78
CA PRO A 148 14.12 -33.97 -16.10
C PRO A 148 14.10 -33.31 -14.71
N GLN A 149 14.75 -33.94 -13.73
CA GLN A 149 14.71 -33.49 -12.32
C GLN A 149 16.06 -32.96 -11.80
N LYS A 150 17.08 -32.87 -12.66
CA LYS A 150 18.47 -32.52 -12.27
C LYS A 150 18.74 -31.03 -12.21
N LEU A 151 18.14 -30.25 -13.11
CA LEU A 151 18.28 -28.80 -13.21
C LEU A 151 16.90 -28.18 -13.45
N GLU A 152 16.63 -27.08 -12.75
CA GLU A 152 15.36 -26.35 -12.84
C GLU A 152 15.06 -25.91 -14.30
N ALA A 153 16.10 -25.50 -15.03
CA ALA A 153 16.01 -25.09 -16.43
C ALA A 153 15.56 -26.23 -17.38
N ASP A 154 15.94 -27.47 -17.09
CA ASP A 154 15.62 -28.64 -17.93
C ASP A 154 14.16 -29.08 -17.76
N MET A 155 13.50 -28.69 -16.66
CA MET A 155 12.10 -29.00 -16.38
C MET A 155 11.14 -28.27 -17.32
N TYR A 156 11.47 -27.01 -17.67
CA TYR A 156 10.50 -26.05 -18.22
C TYR A 156 9.87 -26.50 -19.53
N THR A 157 10.67 -26.88 -20.53
CA THR A 157 10.17 -27.24 -21.87
C THR A 157 9.38 -28.56 -21.82
N PRO A 158 9.90 -29.68 -21.28
CA PRO A 158 9.15 -30.93 -21.16
C PRO A 158 7.84 -30.78 -20.37
N LEU A 159 7.85 -30.04 -19.25
CA LEU A 159 6.61 -29.75 -18.50
C LEU A 159 5.62 -28.97 -19.36
N LYS A 160 6.05 -27.87 -19.97
CA LYS A 160 5.23 -27.02 -20.85
C LYS A 160 4.66 -27.81 -22.03
N ASP A 161 5.39 -28.77 -22.60
CA ASP A 161 4.91 -29.63 -23.70
C ASP A 161 3.93 -30.71 -23.19
N ALA A 162 4.19 -31.35 -22.05
CA ALA A 162 3.27 -32.31 -21.43
C ALA A 162 1.92 -31.68 -21.02
N LEU A 163 1.95 -30.42 -20.55
CA LEU A 163 0.76 -29.64 -20.19
C LEU A 163 -0.07 -29.21 -21.41
N ASN A 164 0.56 -28.89 -22.55
CA ASN A 164 -0.08 -28.23 -23.70
C ASN A 164 -0.96 -29.12 -24.59
N GLN A 165 -1.35 -30.29 -24.09
CA GLN A 165 -2.28 -31.19 -24.79
C GLN A 165 -3.68 -30.59 -24.84
N THR A 166 -4.26 -30.47 -26.05
CA THR A 166 -5.54 -29.76 -26.30
C THR A 166 -6.76 -30.35 -25.59
N TRP A 167 -6.72 -31.63 -25.21
CA TRP A 167 -7.79 -32.27 -24.44
C TRP A 167 -7.70 -31.98 -22.93
N LEU A 168 -6.48 -31.72 -22.45
CA LEU A 168 -6.14 -31.41 -21.07
C LEU A 168 -6.43 -29.93 -20.79
N LEU A 169 -5.83 -29.04 -21.59
CA LEU A 169 -6.02 -27.59 -21.56
C LEU A 169 -6.62 -27.11 -22.89
N PRO A 170 -7.97 -27.07 -23.03
CA PRO A 170 -8.62 -26.64 -24.26
C PRO A 170 -8.42 -25.14 -24.54
N TYR A 171 -8.71 -24.28 -23.55
CA TYR A 171 -8.75 -22.81 -23.72
C TYR A 171 -7.45 -22.09 -23.31
N ASP A 172 -6.63 -22.75 -22.50
CA ASP A 172 -5.38 -22.22 -21.96
C ASP A 172 -4.14 -22.81 -22.65
N VAL A 173 -3.00 -22.15 -22.48
CA VAL A 173 -1.68 -22.61 -22.91
C VAL A 173 -0.68 -22.42 -21.77
N ALA A 174 0.15 -23.43 -21.52
CA ALA A 174 1.29 -23.34 -20.62
C ALA A 174 2.45 -22.61 -21.31
N VAL A 175 3.00 -21.59 -20.65
CA VAL A 175 4.15 -20.81 -21.12
C VAL A 175 5.21 -20.76 -20.04
N SER A 176 6.45 -21.10 -20.40
CA SER A 176 7.63 -20.92 -19.54
C SER A 176 8.08 -19.46 -19.61
N THR A 177 8.19 -18.77 -18.47
CA THR A 177 8.64 -17.36 -18.40
C THR A 177 9.90 -17.11 -17.52
N PRO A 178 10.88 -18.04 -17.45
CA PRO A 178 11.98 -17.98 -16.47
C PRO A 178 13.04 -16.92 -16.79
N HIS A 179 12.90 -16.14 -17.87
CA HIS A 179 13.93 -15.21 -18.34
C HIS A 179 13.52 -13.74 -18.21
N LYS A 180 12.38 -13.34 -18.79
CA LYS A 180 11.89 -11.95 -18.74
C LYS A 180 10.74 -11.81 -17.74
N SER A 181 10.77 -10.70 -17.03
CA SER A 181 9.74 -10.25 -16.09
C SER A 181 8.74 -9.32 -16.78
N ASP A 182 7.64 -9.06 -16.09
CA ASP A 182 6.65 -8.08 -16.53
C ASP A 182 7.23 -6.65 -16.48
N GLY A 183 7.46 -6.05 -17.65
CA GLY A 183 7.99 -4.68 -17.81
C GLY A 183 7.03 -3.56 -17.40
N THR A 184 5.83 -3.88 -16.90
CA THR A 184 4.86 -2.92 -16.34
C THR A 184 4.86 -2.90 -14.80
N VAL A 185 5.51 -3.89 -14.17
CA VAL A 185 5.52 -4.14 -12.72
C VAL A 185 6.90 -3.86 -12.12
N ALA A 186 6.99 -2.81 -11.31
CA ALA A 186 8.23 -2.29 -10.75
C ALA A 186 9.06 -3.29 -9.92
N SER A 187 8.45 -4.36 -9.38
CA SER A 187 9.18 -5.38 -8.62
C SER A 187 10.16 -6.20 -9.47
N ASN A 188 10.03 -6.16 -10.81
CA ASN A 188 10.91 -6.84 -11.76
C ASN A 188 11.00 -8.38 -11.56
N GLN A 189 10.10 -8.95 -10.77
CA GLN A 189 10.00 -10.40 -10.54
C GLN A 189 9.40 -11.10 -11.77
N LYS A 190 9.80 -12.36 -11.91
CA LYS A 190 9.43 -13.33 -12.94
C LYS A 190 9.07 -14.64 -12.26
N ILE A 191 8.31 -15.49 -12.93
CA ILE A 191 7.96 -16.85 -12.48
C ILE A 191 8.38 -17.85 -13.56
N ASP A 192 8.70 -19.08 -13.15
CA ASP A 192 9.20 -20.14 -14.02
C ASP A 192 8.22 -20.44 -15.17
N GLY A 193 6.92 -20.42 -14.90
CA GLY A 193 5.89 -20.41 -15.94
C GLY A 193 4.48 -20.14 -15.41
N GLY A 194 3.51 -20.30 -16.30
CA GLY A 194 2.09 -20.20 -15.96
C GLY A 194 1.17 -20.73 -17.05
N LEU A 195 -0.09 -20.92 -16.70
CA LEU A 195 -1.17 -21.04 -17.70
C LEU A 195 -1.72 -19.66 -18.01
N TYR A 196 -1.95 -19.41 -19.30
CA TYR A 196 -2.52 -18.17 -19.83
C TYR A 196 -3.63 -18.51 -20.84
N PRO A 197 -4.68 -17.68 -21.00
CA PRO A 197 -5.67 -17.88 -22.06
C PRO A 197 -4.98 -17.81 -23.42
N ARG A 198 -5.31 -18.72 -24.36
CA ARG A 198 -4.55 -18.87 -25.63
C ARG A 198 -4.34 -17.58 -26.45
N GLY A 199 -5.30 -16.66 -26.43
CA GLY A 199 -5.19 -15.36 -27.13
C GLY A 199 -4.39 -14.28 -26.38
N ASN A 200 -4.14 -14.47 -25.07
CA ASN A 200 -3.53 -13.49 -24.16
C ASN A 200 -2.20 -13.99 -23.57
N ALA A 201 -1.64 -15.06 -24.14
CA ALA A 201 -0.40 -15.69 -23.71
C ALA A 201 0.81 -14.84 -24.12
N PRO A 202 1.77 -14.58 -23.20
CA PRO A 202 3.00 -13.89 -23.55
C PRO A 202 3.95 -14.80 -24.34
N GLN A 203 4.88 -14.20 -25.09
CA GLN A 203 5.87 -14.96 -25.85
C GLN A 203 7.02 -15.49 -24.97
N ASP A 204 7.62 -14.64 -24.14
CA ASP A 204 8.84 -14.99 -23.38
C ASP A 204 9.00 -14.27 -22.02
N ALA A 205 7.95 -13.56 -21.57
CA ALA A 205 7.96 -12.75 -20.36
C ALA A 205 6.74 -13.04 -19.46
N THR A 206 6.91 -13.00 -18.14
CA THR A 206 5.76 -13.09 -17.21
C THR A 206 4.79 -11.94 -17.44
N SER A 207 3.49 -12.21 -17.45
CA SER A 207 2.42 -11.20 -17.48
C SER A 207 1.52 -11.37 -16.26
N TRP A 208 1.71 -10.53 -15.23
CA TRP A 208 0.93 -10.64 -13.99
C TRP A 208 -0.55 -10.26 -14.19
N SER A 209 -0.86 -9.56 -15.29
CA SER A 209 -2.23 -9.15 -15.65
C SER A 209 -3.02 -10.16 -16.50
N SER A 210 -2.40 -11.28 -16.92
CA SER A 210 -3.07 -12.33 -17.73
C SER A 210 -2.75 -13.77 -17.33
N ILE A 211 -1.92 -14.01 -16.31
CA ILE A 211 -1.66 -15.35 -15.77
C ILE A 211 -2.88 -15.89 -15.00
N GLU A 212 -3.31 -17.11 -15.31
CA GLU A 212 -4.44 -17.79 -14.67
C GLU A 212 -3.98 -18.74 -13.56
N LEU A 213 -3.02 -19.62 -13.86
CA LEU A 213 -2.37 -20.52 -12.91
C LEU A 213 -0.87 -20.19 -12.87
N SER A 214 -0.36 -19.87 -11.68
CA SER A 214 1.09 -19.70 -11.46
C SER A 214 1.77 -21.07 -11.41
N ILE A 215 2.93 -21.24 -12.06
CA ILE A 215 3.71 -22.49 -12.04
C ILE A 215 5.15 -22.17 -11.63
N GLU A 216 5.58 -22.62 -10.45
CA GLU A 216 6.97 -22.56 -9.99
C GLU A 216 7.55 -23.99 -9.98
N CYS A 217 8.79 -24.15 -10.47
CA CYS A 217 9.48 -25.43 -10.56
C CYS A 217 10.71 -25.41 -9.65
N LYS A 218 10.99 -26.51 -8.96
CA LYS A 218 12.15 -26.68 -8.07
C LYS A 218 12.66 -28.12 -8.23
N THR A 219 13.92 -28.40 -7.91
CA THR A 219 14.50 -29.75 -8.08
C THR A 219 14.37 -30.61 -6.82
N GLU A 220 14.45 -30.02 -5.63
CA GLU A 220 14.58 -30.73 -4.36
C GLU A 220 13.25 -30.86 -3.59
N SER A 221 12.59 -32.02 -3.74
CA SER A 221 11.29 -32.39 -3.14
C SER A 221 11.21 -32.38 -1.61
N THR A 222 12.27 -31.98 -0.91
CA THR A 222 12.34 -31.85 0.55
C THR A 222 13.06 -30.57 1.00
N GLN A 223 14.17 -30.17 0.36
CA GLN A 223 14.90 -28.95 0.76
C GLN A 223 14.26 -27.66 0.22
N GLN A 224 13.49 -27.75 -0.87
CA GLN A 224 12.77 -26.63 -1.47
C GLN A 224 11.25 -26.70 -1.24
N ASP A 225 10.73 -27.71 -0.52
CA ASP A 225 9.31 -27.87 -0.18
C ASP A 225 8.90 -26.92 0.96
N PRO A 226 8.09 -25.86 0.74
CA PRO A 226 7.79 -24.86 1.77
C PRO A 226 6.87 -25.36 2.91
N PHE A 227 6.31 -26.57 2.81
CA PHE A 227 5.33 -27.13 3.75
C PHE A 227 5.78 -28.53 4.23
N ASP A 228 5.33 -29.01 5.40
CA ASP A 228 5.69 -30.34 5.93
C ASP A 228 4.46 -31.17 6.33
N ASP A 229 4.25 -32.31 5.67
CA ASP A 229 3.05 -33.15 5.81
C ASP A 229 3.03 -34.01 7.08
N ARG A 230 4.03 -33.86 7.97
CA ARG A 230 4.35 -34.77 9.09
C ARG A 230 4.29 -34.10 10.47
N LYS A 231 3.76 -32.89 10.53
CA LYS A 231 3.70 -32.04 11.72
C LYS A 231 2.32 -31.38 11.81
N ASP A 232 1.94 -31.02 13.02
CA ASP A 232 0.79 -30.16 13.28
C ASP A 232 1.08 -28.71 12.83
N ASP A 233 2.32 -28.27 12.99
CA ASP A 233 2.90 -27.12 12.28
C ASP A 233 3.15 -27.47 10.80
N SER A 234 2.22 -27.07 9.94
CA SER A 234 2.28 -27.26 8.48
C SER A 234 3.44 -26.54 7.81
N GLU A 235 4.14 -25.64 8.50
CA GLU A 235 5.16 -24.78 7.94
C GLU A 235 6.59 -25.32 8.07
N ALA A 236 7.36 -25.20 7.00
CA ALA A 236 8.77 -25.54 7.05
C ALA A 236 9.61 -24.48 7.80
N SER A 237 10.43 -24.92 8.76
CA SER A 237 11.31 -24.05 9.55
C SER A 237 12.69 -23.79 8.94
N ALA A 238 13.13 -24.61 7.97
CA ALA A 238 14.45 -24.48 7.32
C ALA A 238 14.52 -23.28 6.35
N ILE A 239 15.69 -22.66 6.22
CA ILE A 239 15.88 -21.38 5.52
C ILE A 239 15.43 -21.45 4.05
N GLN A 240 15.95 -22.40 3.25
CA GLN A 240 15.54 -22.54 1.84
C GLN A 240 14.03 -22.76 1.67
N ARG A 241 13.43 -23.63 2.49
CA ARG A 241 11.99 -23.91 2.49
C ARG A 241 11.17 -22.65 2.82
N ARG A 242 11.64 -21.85 3.79
CA ARG A 242 11.07 -20.53 4.13
C ARG A 242 11.21 -19.52 3.00
N ASP A 243 12.31 -19.50 2.26
CA ASP A 243 12.55 -18.54 1.18
C ASP A 243 11.71 -18.86 -0.06
N VAL A 244 11.55 -20.14 -0.41
CA VAL A 244 10.56 -20.59 -1.42
C VAL A 244 9.14 -20.22 -1.01
N ARG A 245 8.76 -20.36 0.27
CA ARG A 245 7.44 -19.91 0.76
C ARG A 245 7.24 -18.41 0.53
N GLY A 246 8.21 -17.58 0.93
CA GLY A 246 8.15 -16.13 0.73
C GLY A 246 8.06 -15.74 -0.76
N GLN A 247 8.77 -16.45 -1.63
CA GLN A 247 8.73 -16.29 -3.08
C GLN A 247 7.34 -16.56 -3.67
N ILE A 248 6.72 -17.70 -3.34
CA ILE A 248 5.39 -18.07 -3.85
C ILE A 248 4.32 -17.08 -3.37
N MET A 249 4.34 -16.68 -2.09
CA MET A 249 3.35 -15.71 -1.57
C MET A 249 3.54 -14.31 -2.17
N CYS A 250 4.78 -13.93 -2.51
CA CYS A 250 5.06 -12.72 -3.28
C CYS A 250 4.47 -12.74 -4.69
N TYR A 251 4.46 -13.88 -5.39
CA TYR A 251 3.80 -14.01 -6.70
C TYR A 251 2.28 -13.90 -6.59
N ALA A 252 1.67 -14.55 -5.58
CA ALA A 252 0.25 -14.44 -5.33
C ALA A 252 -0.18 -12.98 -5.07
N ILE A 253 0.62 -12.22 -4.32
CA ILE A 253 0.43 -10.77 -4.17
C ILE A 253 0.53 -10.05 -5.52
N LEU A 254 1.49 -10.39 -6.39
CA LEU A 254 1.59 -9.75 -7.71
C LEU A 254 0.38 -10.05 -8.61
N VAL A 255 -0.24 -11.23 -8.51
CA VAL A 255 -1.51 -11.50 -9.20
C VAL A 255 -2.63 -10.62 -8.61
N PHE A 256 -2.76 -10.55 -7.28
CA PHE A 256 -3.76 -9.69 -6.62
C PHE A 256 -3.54 -8.17 -6.81
N ASP A 257 -2.29 -7.74 -7.03
CA ASP A 257 -1.91 -6.36 -7.37
C ASP A 257 -2.35 -5.98 -8.81
N ASN A 258 -2.46 -6.95 -9.73
CA ASN A 258 -2.68 -6.72 -11.17
C ASN A 258 -3.99 -7.30 -11.73
N GLN A 259 -4.75 -8.07 -10.94
CA GLN A 259 -6.03 -8.69 -11.31
C GLN A 259 -7.05 -8.61 -10.18
N HIS A 260 -8.33 -8.49 -10.52
CA HIS A 260 -9.41 -8.52 -9.55
C HIS A 260 -9.77 -9.98 -9.22
N ARG A 261 -9.17 -10.50 -8.13
CA ARG A 261 -9.31 -11.89 -7.69
C ARG A 261 -9.82 -11.99 -6.25
N VAL A 262 -10.63 -13.02 -5.98
CA VAL A 262 -11.05 -13.48 -4.65
C VAL A 262 -10.11 -14.58 -4.10
N HIS A 263 -9.53 -15.39 -4.98
CA HIS A 263 -8.48 -16.37 -4.67
C HIS A 263 -7.55 -16.59 -5.87
N GLN A 264 -6.38 -17.16 -5.63
CA GLN A 264 -5.43 -17.52 -6.68
C GLN A 264 -4.86 -18.93 -6.45
N PHE A 265 -4.70 -19.69 -7.55
CA PHE A 265 -4.06 -20.99 -7.55
C PHE A 265 -2.58 -20.92 -7.97
N THR A 266 -1.76 -21.78 -7.39
CA THR A 266 -0.37 -22.01 -7.80
C THR A 266 -0.08 -23.51 -7.82
N LEU A 267 0.55 -23.99 -8.89
CA LEU A 267 1.14 -25.31 -9.02
C LEU A 267 2.62 -25.23 -8.66
N LEU A 268 3.06 -26.02 -7.69
CA LEU A 268 4.46 -26.12 -7.29
C LEU A 268 4.99 -27.51 -7.64
N ILE A 269 5.95 -27.56 -8.57
CA ILE A 269 6.65 -28.79 -8.98
C ILE A 269 8.00 -28.86 -8.26
N MET A 270 8.36 -30.02 -7.73
CA MET A 270 9.54 -30.23 -6.88
C MET A 270 10.17 -31.60 -7.16
N GLY A 271 11.05 -31.70 -8.16
CA GLY A 271 11.55 -32.98 -8.67
C GLY A 271 10.40 -33.83 -9.21
N SER A 272 10.21 -35.06 -8.72
CA SER A 272 9.06 -35.92 -9.04
C SER A 272 7.78 -35.59 -8.27
N MET A 273 7.83 -34.65 -7.32
CA MET A 273 6.69 -34.33 -6.43
C MET A 273 5.99 -33.05 -6.87
N ALA A 274 4.68 -32.96 -6.61
CA ALA A 274 3.88 -31.76 -6.83
C ALA A 274 3.05 -31.39 -5.59
N ARG A 275 2.71 -30.11 -5.51
CA ARG A 275 1.65 -29.57 -4.63
C ARG A 275 0.77 -28.60 -5.42
N ILE A 276 -0.52 -28.61 -5.10
CA ILE A 276 -1.45 -27.57 -5.55
C ILE A 276 -1.73 -26.67 -4.36
N ILE A 277 -1.68 -25.36 -4.59
CA ILE A 277 -1.84 -24.30 -3.58
C ILE A 277 -3.02 -23.43 -4.02
N ARG A 278 -3.96 -23.13 -3.11
CA ARG A 278 -4.94 -22.04 -3.25
C ARG A 278 -4.73 -21.05 -2.11
N CYS A 279 -4.59 -19.77 -2.44
CA CYS A 279 -4.53 -18.69 -1.46
C CYS A 279 -5.73 -17.75 -1.60
N ASP A 280 -6.26 -17.29 -0.48
CA ASP A 280 -7.24 -16.20 -0.40
C ASP A 280 -6.82 -15.16 0.65
N ARG A 281 -7.68 -14.18 0.92
CA ARG A 281 -7.37 -13.10 1.88
C ARG A 281 -7.39 -13.52 3.35
N SER A 282 -7.68 -14.78 3.66
CA SER A 282 -7.63 -15.32 5.02
C SER A 282 -6.41 -16.22 5.23
N GLY A 283 -6.13 -17.12 4.28
CA GLY A 283 -5.02 -18.08 4.41
C GLY A 283 -4.69 -18.86 3.15
N VAL A 284 -3.95 -19.95 3.33
CA VAL A 284 -3.45 -20.83 2.27
C VAL A 284 -3.94 -22.25 2.50
N LEU A 285 -4.54 -22.85 1.48
CA LEU A 285 -4.90 -24.25 1.41
C LEU A 285 -3.92 -24.96 0.46
N VAL A 286 -3.40 -26.12 0.87
CA VAL A 286 -2.35 -26.83 0.14
C VAL A 286 -2.63 -28.32 0.12
N THR A 287 -2.38 -29.02 -0.99
CA THR A 287 -2.39 -30.50 -0.99
C THR A 287 -1.19 -31.05 -0.22
N LYS A 288 -1.35 -32.21 0.44
CA LYS A 288 -0.22 -33.11 0.69
C LYS A 288 0.55 -33.34 -0.61
N LYS A 289 1.86 -33.55 -0.53
CA LYS A 289 2.66 -33.74 -1.75
C LYS A 289 2.42 -35.13 -2.34
N PHE A 290 2.22 -35.17 -3.65
CA PHE A 290 2.00 -36.40 -4.41
C PHE A 290 3.06 -36.54 -5.51
N ASP A 291 3.35 -37.77 -5.93
CA ASP A 291 4.36 -38.03 -6.96
C ASP A 291 3.69 -38.00 -8.33
N TYR A 292 3.75 -36.87 -9.02
CA TYR A 292 3.06 -36.69 -10.31
C TYR A 292 3.70 -37.51 -11.45
N THR A 293 4.82 -38.18 -11.21
CA THR A 293 5.46 -39.11 -12.17
C THR A 293 5.02 -40.56 -11.97
N LYS A 294 4.51 -40.92 -10.78
CA LYS A 294 3.94 -42.25 -10.46
C LYS A 294 2.42 -42.26 -10.40
N GLU A 295 1.83 -41.13 -10.04
CA GLU A 295 0.38 -40.87 -9.99
C GLU A 295 0.02 -39.74 -10.98
N PRO A 296 0.34 -39.87 -12.28
CA PRO A 296 0.12 -38.82 -13.28
C PRO A 296 -1.34 -38.37 -13.34
N GLU A 297 -2.26 -39.25 -12.99
CA GLU A 297 -3.69 -38.96 -12.98
C GLU A 297 -4.09 -37.83 -12.02
N LYS A 298 -3.35 -37.61 -10.92
CA LYS A 298 -3.64 -36.53 -9.97
C LYS A 298 -3.38 -35.16 -10.59
N LEU A 299 -2.21 -34.98 -11.21
CA LEU A 299 -1.86 -33.72 -11.88
C LEU A 299 -2.76 -33.51 -13.12
N ALA A 300 -2.99 -34.57 -13.90
CA ALA A 300 -3.85 -34.50 -15.08
C ALA A 300 -5.32 -34.18 -14.73
N GLN A 301 -5.90 -34.76 -13.68
CA GLN A 301 -7.26 -34.46 -13.24
C GLN A 301 -7.38 -32.99 -12.77
N PHE A 302 -6.44 -32.49 -11.97
CA PHE A 302 -6.42 -31.08 -11.56
C PHE A 302 -6.42 -30.14 -12.77
N LEU A 303 -5.50 -30.34 -13.71
CA LEU A 303 -5.36 -29.51 -14.90
C LEU A 303 -6.60 -29.61 -15.82
N TRP A 304 -7.17 -30.80 -15.97
CA TRP A 304 -8.33 -31.04 -16.82
C TRP A 304 -9.59 -30.35 -16.28
N ARG A 305 -9.82 -30.38 -14.96
CA ARG A 305 -10.88 -29.60 -14.31
C ARG A 305 -10.59 -28.11 -14.36
N TYR A 306 -9.36 -27.68 -14.03
CA TYR A 306 -8.97 -26.27 -14.05
C TYR A 306 -9.15 -25.64 -15.45
N GLY A 307 -8.77 -26.37 -16.50
CA GLY A 307 -9.00 -26.00 -17.91
C GLY A 307 -10.47 -25.85 -18.34
N ARG A 308 -11.42 -26.17 -17.44
CA ARG A 308 -12.88 -26.05 -17.62
C ARG A 308 -13.57 -25.20 -16.54
N MET A 309 -12.86 -24.82 -15.47
CA MET A 309 -13.39 -23.92 -14.44
C MET A 309 -13.67 -22.53 -15.03
N SER A 310 -14.83 -21.97 -14.67
CA SER A 310 -15.21 -20.60 -15.06
C SER A 310 -14.26 -19.55 -14.48
N PRO A 311 -14.25 -18.29 -14.97
CA PRO A 311 -13.43 -17.23 -14.40
C PRO A 311 -13.62 -17.08 -12.89
N GLU A 312 -14.86 -17.14 -12.41
CA GLU A 312 -15.25 -17.00 -11.01
C GLU A 312 -14.75 -18.19 -10.18
N GLN A 313 -14.84 -19.41 -10.72
CA GLN A 313 -14.27 -20.61 -10.09
C GLN A 313 -12.73 -20.55 -10.02
N ARG A 314 -12.08 -20.01 -11.06
CA ARG A 314 -10.64 -19.67 -11.06
C ARG A 314 -10.30 -18.51 -10.13
N GLY A 315 -11.30 -17.87 -9.53
CA GLY A 315 -11.16 -16.84 -8.51
C GLY A 315 -11.14 -15.41 -9.04
N HIS A 316 -11.55 -15.13 -10.27
CA HIS A 316 -11.85 -13.76 -10.71
C HIS A 316 -13.09 -13.21 -9.98
N ASP A 317 -13.11 -11.90 -9.76
CA ASP A 317 -14.28 -11.16 -9.28
C ASP A 317 -15.19 -10.81 -10.48
N PRO A 318 -16.42 -11.36 -10.59
CA PRO A 318 -17.35 -11.03 -11.67
C PRO A 318 -17.80 -9.57 -11.65
N MET A 319 -17.66 -8.87 -10.52
CA MET A 319 -18.01 -7.46 -10.36
C MET A 319 -16.87 -6.50 -10.73
N ALA A 320 -15.82 -7.00 -11.41
CA ALA A 320 -14.73 -6.21 -11.95
C ALA A 320 -14.50 -6.54 -13.45
N VAL A 321 -15.23 -5.85 -14.32
CA VAL A 321 -15.21 -6.12 -15.77
C VAL A 321 -14.05 -5.39 -16.45
N ARG A 322 -13.24 -6.12 -17.22
CA ARG A 322 -12.12 -5.55 -17.99
C ARG A 322 -12.64 -4.70 -19.16
N ILE A 323 -12.21 -3.45 -19.25
CA ILE A 323 -12.51 -2.56 -20.37
C ILE A 323 -11.43 -2.75 -21.45
N LEU A 324 -11.84 -2.94 -22.70
CA LEU A 324 -10.96 -3.25 -23.83
C LEU A 324 -10.74 -2.05 -24.76
N PRO A 325 -9.58 -1.94 -25.44
CA PRO A 325 -9.30 -0.87 -26.41
C PRO A 325 -10.38 -0.74 -27.50
N GLY A 326 -10.67 0.48 -27.94
CA GLY A 326 -11.67 0.77 -28.97
C GLY A 326 -13.13 0.66 -28.50
N THR A 327 -13.38 0.38 -27.22
CA THR A 327 -14.73 0.49 -26.65
C THR A 327 -15.05 1.94 -26.24
N PRO A 328 -16.32 2.40 -26.26
CA PRO A 328 -16.66 3.77 -25.88
C PRO A 328 -16.26 4.15 -24.44
N GLU A 329 -16.19 3.18 -23.52
CA GLU A 329 -15.69 3.42 -22.16
C GLU A 329 -14.18 3.64 -22.13
N TYR A 330 -13.42 2.96 -23.00
CA TYR A 330 -11.97 3.12 -23.10
C TYR A 330 -11.58 4.51 -23.61
N GLU A 331 -12.23 4.97 -24.69
CA GLU A 331 -11.99 6.32 -25.23
C GLU A 331 -12.49 7.42 -24.26
N HIS A 332 -13.55 7.15 -23.48
CA HIS A 332 -14.00 8.07 -22.43
C HIS A 332 -12.98 8.20 -21.30
N ILE A 333 -12.35 7.09 -20.86
CA ILE A 333 -11.26 7.10 -19.89
C ILE A 333 -10.07 7.93 -20.40
N LEU A 334 -9.64 7.73 -21.65
CA LEU A 334 -8.54 8.49 -22.24
C LEU A 334 -8.87 9.98 -22.37
N THR A 335 -10.10 10.31 -22.78
CA THR A 335 -10.61 11.69 -22.87
C THR A 335 -10.59 12.35 -21.49
N ARG A 336 -11.17 11.71 -20.47
CA ARG A 336 -11.19 12.20 -19.08
C ARG A 336 -9.80 12.34 -18.48
N ALA A 337 -8.87 11.44 -18.81
CA ALA A 337 -7.49 11.54 -18.35
C ALA A 337 -6.75 12.74 -18.97
N THR A 338 -7.01 13.08 -20.23
CA THR A 338 -6.24 14.08 -20.98
C THR A 338 -6.85 15.49 -20.99
N VAL A 339 -8.17 15.61 -20.95
CA VAL A 339 -8.90 16.88 -21.06
C VAL A 339 -9.27 17.43 -19.67
N PRO A 340 -8.85 18.67 -19.31
CA PRO A 340 -9.31 19.33 -18.08
C PRO A 340 -10.82 19.57 -18.06
N MET A 341 -11.45 19.37 -16.90
CA MET A 341 -12.79 19.91 -16.65
C MET A 341 -12.68 21.44 -16.51
N LEU A 342 -13.65 22.18 -17.02
CA LEU A 342 -13.67 23.65 -16.97
C LEU A 342 -14.86 24.16 -16.15
N ALA A 343 -14.61 25.15 -15.30
CA ALA A 343 -15.64 25.97 -14.67
C ALA A 343 -16.33 26.88 -15.70
N PRO A 344 -17.50 27.50 -15.39
CA PRO A 344 -18.24 28.36 -16.33
C PRO A 344 -17.48 29.57 -16.90
N ASN A 345 -16.36 29.98 -16.26
CA ASN A 345 -15.48 31.04 -16.74
C ASN A 345 -14.28 30.54 -17.60
N GLY A 346 -14.23 29.24 -17.90
CA GLY A 346 -13.14 28.60 -18.67
C GLY A 346 -11.89 28.24 -17.87
N VAL A 347 -11.87 28.46 -16.54
CA VAL A 347 -10.75 28.02 -15.67
C VAL A 347 -10.84 26.51 -15.43
N ALA A 348 -9.70 25.81 -15.48
CA ALA A 348 -9.64 24.38 -15.21
C ALA A 348 -9.89 24.06 -13.72
N ILE A 349 -10.65 22.99 -13.45
CA ILE A 349 -11.02 22.51 -12.12
C ILE A 349 -10.83 21.00 -12.00
N GLY A 350 -10.73 20.49 -10.77
CA GLY A 350 -10.46 19.08 -10.45
C GLY A 350 -9.08 18.61 -10.93
N GLU A 351 -8.16 19.54 -11.19
CA GLU A 351 -6.93 19.29 -11.95
C GLU A 351 -5.92 18.41 -11.19
N HIS A 352 -5.94 18.40 -9.85
CA HIS A 352 -5.17 17.43 -9.06
C HIS A 352 -5.73 16.01 -9.22
N ALA A 353 -7.05 15.86 -9.14
CA ALA A 353 -7.73 14.59 -9.31
C ALA A 353 -7.56 14.04 -10.73
N ARG A 354 -7.65 14.90 -11.76
CA ARG A 354 -7.36 14.53 -13.15
C ARG A 354 -5.90 14.10 -13.33
N LYS A 355 -4.92 14.81 -12.75
CA LYS A 355 -3.50 14.40 -12.80
C LYS A 355 -3.28 13.04 -12.12
N MET A 356 -3.95 12.79 -11.00
CA MET A 356 -3.91 11.48 -10.34
C MET A 356 -4.52 10.39 -11.23
N PHE A 357 -5.70 10.62 -11.82
CA PHE A 357 -6.34 9.71 -12.78
C PHE A 357 -5.48 9.46 -14.03
N TYR A 358 -4.87 10.49 -14.61
CA TYR A 358 -3.92 10.36 -15.72
C TYR A 358 -2.76 9.42 -15.37
N ASN A 359 -2.23 9.53 -14.14
CA ASN A 359 -1.15 8.65 -13.64
C ASN A 359 -1.62 7.22 -13.29
N SER A 360 -2.92 6.92 -13.23
CA SER A 360 -3.42 5.53 -13.22
C SER A 360 -3.64 4.96 -14.62
N VAL A 361 -3.94 5.83 -15.59
CA VAL A 361 -4.26 5.50 -16.99
C VAL A 361 -3.01 5.33 -17.85
N MET A 362 -2.02 6.19 -17.71
CA MET A 362 -0.76 6.16 -18.45
C MET A 362 0.35 5.54 -17.58
N ILE A 363 1.06 4.54 -18.11
CA ILE A 363 2.22 3.93 -17.43
C ILE A 363 3.42 3.80 -18.37
N THR A 364 4.61 4.07 -17.84
CA THR A 364 5.89 3.85 -18.53
C THR A 364 6.22 2.36 -18.55
N LYS A 365 6.41 1.77 -19.74
CA LYS A 365 6.97 0.42 -19.87
C LYS A 365 8.49 0.49 -19.86
N THR A 366 9.13 -0.12 -18.85
CA THR A 366 10.60 -0.13 -18.78
C THR A 366 11.18 -1.21 -19.68
N ALA A 367 12.01 -0.81 -20.65
CA ALA A 367 12.75 -1.73 -21.49
C ALA A 367 13.97 -2.29 -20.73
N LYS A 368 14.20 -3.61 -20.82
CA LYS A 368 15.44 -4.23 -20.34
C LYS A 368 16.50 -4.21 -21.44
N GLY A 369 17.59 -3.48 -21.23
CA GLY A 369 18.80 -3.57 -22.07
C GLY A 369 19.32 -2.27 -22.69
N GLN A 370 18.70 -1.13 -22.41
CA GLN A 370 19.22 0.20 -22.78
C GLN A 370 19.50 1.03 -21.52
N ASP A 371 20.27 2.11 -21.68
CA ASP A 371 20.70 2.97 -20.59
C ASP A 371 19.52 3.59 -19.82
N LYS A 372 19.76 3.87 -18.53
CA LYS A 372 18.74 4.39 -17.58
C LYS A 372 18.14 5.72 -17.99
N ASP A 373 18.79 6.42 -18.90
CA ASP A 373 18.44 7.75 -19.38
C ASP A 373 17.51 7.69 -20.62
N SER A 374 17.15 6.49 -21.07
CA SER A 374 16.16 6.25 -22.13
C SER A 374 14.74 6.35 -21.58
N GLU A 375 13.96 7.36 -21.96
CA GLU A 375 12.53 7.44 -21.60
C GLU A 375 11.76 6.22 -22.13
N GLY A 376 11.18 5.43 -21.22
CA GLY A 376 10.42 4.23 -21.57
C GLY A 376 9.11 4.58 -22.29
N ALA A 377 8.70 3.74 -23.24
CA ALA A 377 7.47 3.96 -23.98
C ALA A 377 6.25 4.04 -23.05
N ALA A 378 5.48 5.12 -23.15
CA ALA A 378 4.20 5.25 -22.49
C ALA A 378 3.18 4.29 -23.11
N ILE A 379 2.49 3.51 -22.27
CA ILE A 379 1.41 2.61 -22.66
C ILE A 379 0.19 2.83 -21.76
N HIS A 380 -0.98 2.40 -22.21
CA HIS A 380 -2.18 2.44 -21.39
C HIS A 380 -2.19 1.30 -20.37
N ALA A 381 -2.68 1.59 -19.17
CA ALA A 381 -2.93 0.62 -18.12
C ALA A 381 -4.07 -0.36 -18.47
N PRO A 382 -4.20 -1.47 -17.73
CA PRO A 382 -5.49 -2.16 -17.57
C PRO A 382 -6.56 -1.18 -17.08
N PHE A 383 -7.65 -1.05 -17.84
CA PHE A 383 -8.84 -0.29 -17.43
C PHE A 383 -9.93 -1.26 -16.99
N TRP A 384 -10.70 -0.90 -15.96
CA TRP A 384 -11.75 -1.75 -15.38
C TRP A 384 -13.01 -0.95 -15.09
N ARG A 385 -14.17 -1.60 -15.23
CA ARG A 385 -15.46 -1.15 -14.68
C ARG A 385 -15.74 -1.96 -13.43
N LEU A 386 -15.72 -1.30 -12.28
CA LEU A 386 -16.02 -1.91 -10.98
C LEU A 386 -17.49 -1.64 -10.63
N THR A 387 -18.22 -2.68 -10.24
CA THR A 387 -19.56 -2.54 -9.66
C THR A 387 -19.43 -2.32 -8.15
N VAL A 388 -20.17 -1.35 -7.63
CA VAL A 388 -20.38 -1.13 -6.20
C VAL A 388 -21.86 -1.40 -5.95
N HIS A 389 -22.14 -2.38 -5.10
CA HIS A 389 -23.50 -2.65 -4.64
C HIS A 389 -23.81 -1.64 -3.54
N ASP A 390 -24.93 -0.95 -3.68
CA ASP A 390 -25.46 0.01 -2.70
C ASP A 390 -26.87 -0.44 -2.29
N ALA A 391 -27.36 0.05 -1.15
CA ALA A 391 -28.75 -0.19 -0.73
C ALA A 391 -29.78 0.36 -1.75
N SER A 392 -29.40 1.36 -2.54
CA SER A 392 -30.20 1.93 -3.64
C SER A 392 -30.09 1.17 -4.97
N GLY A 393 -29.07 0.32 -5.16
CA GLY A 393 -28.84 -0.45 -6.39
C GLY A 393 -27.36 -0.64 -6.73
N ASN A 394 -27.08 -1.27 -7.89
CA ASN A 394 -25.71 -1.42 -8.38
C ASN A 394 -25.27 -0.16 -9.14
N ARG A 395 -24.20 0.50 -8.66
CA ARG A 395 -23.56 1.64 -9.33
C ARG A 395 -22.22 1.21 -9.96
N HIS A 396 -21.79 1.87 -11.03
CA HIS A 396 -20.60 1.47 -11.79
C HIS A 396 -19.54 2.56 -11.88
N PHE A 397 -18.26 2.19 -11.78
CA PHE A 397 -17.14 3.13 -11.76
C PHE A 397 -16.01 2.70 -12.69
N LEU A 398 -15.48 3.64 -13.49
CA LEU A 398 -14.42 3.40 -14.46
C LEU A 398 -13.06 3.79 -13.87
N VAL A 399 -12.10 2.87 -13.86
CA VAL A 399 -10.78 3.03 -13.21
C VAL A 399 -9.61 2.57 -14.09
N GLY A 400 -8.44 3.20 -13.89
CA GLY A 400 -7.14 2.68 -14.34
C GLY A 400 -6.47 1.78 -13.29
N ASN A 401 -5.13 1.81 -13.23
CA ASN A 401 -4.38 1.12 -12.16
C ASN A 401 -4.68 1.70 -10.75
N PRO A 402 -4.60 0.88 -9.67
CA PRO A 402 -4.71 1.38 -8.31
C PRO A 402 -3.53 2.30 -7.92
N HIS A 403 -3.82 3.39 -7.20
CA HIS A 403 -2.79 4.28 -6.61
C HIS A 403 -2.13 3.67 -5.37
N THR A 404 -2.86 2.81 -4.66
CA THR A 404 -2.39 2.06 -3.49
C THR A 404 -2.76 0.60 -3.67
N THR A 405 -1.86 -0.31 -3.33
CA THR A 405 -2.18 -1.70 -3.02
C THR A 405 -1.58 -2.09 -1.66
N ALA A 406 -2.25 -2.98 -0.94
CA ALA A 406 -1.76 -3.53 0.31
C ALA A 406 -0.60 -4.53 0.08
N SER A 407 0.42 -4.48 0.93
CA SER A 407 1.65 -5.28 0.75
C SER A 407 1.57 -6.72 1.24
N SER A 408 0.48 -7.13 1.91
CA SER A 408 0.26 -8.47 2.46
C SER A 408 -0.63 -9.34 1.57
N LEU A 409 -0.48 -10.66 1.67
CA LEU A 409 -1.32 -11.62 0.96
C LEU A 409 -2.69 -11.75 1.64
N ALA A 410 -2.70 -12.23 2.89
CA ALA A 410 -3.86 -12.20 3.78
C ALA A 410 -4.10 -10.80 4.38
N GLY A 411 -5.29 -10.60 4.94
CA GLY A 411 -5.74 -9.32 5.49
C GLY A 411 -6.47 -8.46 4.46
N ARG A 412 -6.57 -7.15 4.75
CA ARG A 412 -7.47 -6.20 4.06
C ARG A 412 -7.34 -6.11 2.54
N GLY A 413 -6.20 -6.50 1.96
CA GLY A 413 -6.01 -6.54 0.51
C GLY A 413 -6.24 -5.22 -0.25
N THR A 414 -6.30 -4.09 0.45
CA THR A 414 -6.90 -2.83 -0.01
C THR A 414 -6.26 -2.31 -1.29
N ARG A 415 -7.11 -1.95 -2.26
CA ARG A 415 -6.80 -1.22 -3.49
C ARG A 415 -7.60 0.08 -3.53
N THR A 416 -7.02 1.12 -4.12
CA THR A 416 -7.66 2.45 -4.13
C THR A 416 -7.46 3.18 -5.45
N TYR A 417 -8.51 3.82 -5.96
CA TYR A 417 -8.58 4.36 -7.31
C TYR A 417 -9.21 5.75 -7.28
N VAL A 418 -8.67 6.69 -8.05
CA VAL A 418 -9.48 7.79 -8.60
C VAL A 418 -10.32 7.20 -9.73
N ALA A 419 -11.60 7.53 -9.77
CA ALA A 419 -12.58 6.91 -10.64
C ALA A 419 -13.48 7.95 -11.34
N ILE A 420 -14.03 7.55 -12.49
CA ILE A 420 -15.15 8.23 -13.13
C ILE A 420 -16.43 7.49 -12.73
N ASP A 421 -17.43 8.20 -12.24
CA ASP A 421 -18.78 7.65 -12.04
C ASP A 421 -19.42 7.37 -13.41
N ALA A 422 -19.94 6.16 -13.64
CA ALA A 422 -20.50 5.80 -14.94
C ALA A 422 -21.90 6.38 -15.19
N GLU A 423 -22.56 6.89 -14.14
CA GLU A 423 -23.83 7.60 -14.20
C GLU A 423 -23.59 9.11 -14.41
N ASP A 424 -22.65 9.71 -13.66
CA ASP A 424 -22.14 11.07 -13.95
C ASP A 424 -20.77 11.03 -14.66
N ARG A 425 -20.80 10.59 -15.93
CA ARG A 425 -19.62 10.45 -16.78
C ARG A 425 -18.78 11.72 -16.95
N ASN A 426 -19.38 12.89 -16.76
CA ASN A 426 -18.75 14.19 -16.99
C ASN A 426 -18.49 14.99 -15.69
N GLY A 427 -19.00 14.53 -14.55
CA GLY A 427 -18.86 15.14 -13.24
C GLY A 427 -17.45 15.12 -12.66
N PRO A 428 -17.29 15.49 -11.37
CA PRO A 428 -16.01 15.41 -10.69
C PRO A 428 -15.50 13.96 -10.63
N PHE A 429 -14.18 13.80 -10.55
CA PHE A 429 -13.62 12.48 -10.21
C PHE A 429 -13.92 12.14 -8.75
N VAL A 430 -14.22 10.87 -8.50
CA VAL A 430 -14.52 10.33 -7.16
C VAL A 430 -13.40 9.39 -6.71
N TYR A 431 -13.38 9.02 -5.42
CA TYR A 431 -12.40 8.11 -4.87
C TYR A 431 -13.03 6.78 -4.44
N LEU A 432 -12.56 5.69 -5.01
CA LEU A 432 -13.06 4.32 -4.79
C LEU A 432 -12.05 3.49 -4.00
N LYS A 433 -12.53 2.84 -2.95
CA LYS A 433 -11.81 1.91 -2.07
C LYS A 433 -12.37 0.49 -2.26
N ASP A 434 -11.49 -0.44 -2.61
CA ASP A 434 -11.79 -1.85 -2.90
C ASP A 434 -11.01 -2.69 -1.86
N ALA A 435 -11.70 -3.36 -0.94
CA ALA A 435 -11.08 -3.90 0.27
C ALA A 435 -11.75 -5.19 0.77
N TRP A 436 -11.03 -5.94 1.60
CA TRP A 436 -11.51 -7.13 2.28
C TRP A 436 -11.68 -6.80 3.76
N ARG A 437 -12.88 -6.35 4.15
CA ARG A 437 -13.15 -5.99 5.55
C ARG A 437 -13.21 -7.24 6.41
N VAL A 438 -12.83 -7.13 7.68
CA VAL A 438 -13.02 -8.22 8.65
C VAL A 438 -14.52 -8.36 8.90
N ALA A 439 -15.07 -9.55 8.65
CA ALA A 439 -16.47 -9.85 8.91
C ALA A 439 -16.60 -10.46 10.32
N HIS A 440 -16.86 -9.59 11.30
CA HIS A 440 -16.99 -9.93 12.72
C HIS A 440 -18.07 -9.07 13.35
N GLU A 441 -18.76 -9.60 14.36
CA GLU A 441 -19.78 -8.89 15.11
C GLU A 441 -19.19 -7.65 15.83
N GLY A 442 -19.89 -6.52 15.80
CA GLY A 442 -19.37 -5.26 16.34
C GLY A 442 -18.20 -4.65 15.55
N ILE A 443 -18.05 -4.98 14.26
CA ILE A 443 -17.36 -4.17 13.25
C ILE A 443 -18.39 -3.74 12.19
N GLU A 444 -18.74 -2.46 12.19
CA GLU A 444 -19.65 -1.85 11.22
C GLU A 444 -18.98 -1.68 9.85
N GLN A 445 -19.76 -1.45 8.80
CA GLN A 445 -19.22 -1.06 7.50
C GLN A 445 -18.80 0.41 7.55
N GLU A 446 -17.64 0.73 6.98
CA GLU A 446 -17.08 2.10 6.95
C GLU A 446 -18.04 3.12 6.33
N GLY A 447 -18.78 2.73 5.29
CA GLY A 447 -19.79 3.57 4.66
C GLY A 447 -21.03 3.77 5.52
N SER A 448 -21.42 2.80 6.37
CA SER A 448 -22.50 3.00 7.34
C SER A 448 -22.10 4.02 8.41
N ILE A 449 -20.84 4.00 8.85
CA ILE A 449 -20.28 5.00 9.76
C ILE A 449 -20.28 6.38 9.08
N LEU A 450 -19.78 6.48 7.84
CA LEU A 450 -19.82 7.72 7.07
C LEU A 450 -21.25 8.23 6.83
N SER A 451 -22.23 7.35 6.56
CA SER A 451 -23.64 7.72 6.40
C SER A 451 -24.25 8.33 7.66
N VAL A 452 -23.74 8.00 8.86
CA VAL A 452 -24.16 8.62 10.13
C VAL A 452 -23.41 9.93 10.37
N LEU A 453 -22.16 10.04 9.93
CA LEU A 453 -21.38 11.28 10.04
C LEU A 453 -21.79 12.34 8.99
N ASN A 454 -22.31 11.93 7.84
CA ASN A 454 -22.81 12.83 6.78
C ASN A 454 -24.30 13.17 6.92
N ASP A 455 -24.99 12.65 7.94
CA ASP A 455 -26.42 12.91 8.20
C ASP A 455 -26.65 14.39 8.60
N ASP A 456 -27.54 15.08 7.89
CA ASP A 456 -27.88 16.48 8.15
C ASP A 456 -29.09 16.67 9.09
N SER A 457 -29.75 15.58 9.50
CA SER A 457 -31.00 15.62 10.27
C SER A 457 -30.84 16.04 11.75
N ASN A 458 -29.61 16.03 12.27
CA ASN A 458 -29.29 16.30 13.68
C ASN A 458 -28.56 17.65 13.86
N ASP A 459 -27.32 17.63 14.35
CA ASP A 459 -26.51 18.83 14.68
C ASP A 459 -25.85 19.47 13.44
N GLY A 460 -26.27 19.05 12.24
CA GLY A 460 -25.59 19.22 10.96
C GLY A 460 -24.62 18.07 10.66
N PRO A 461 -24.23 17.87 9.38
CA PRO A 461 -23.24 16.88 9.00
C PRO A 461 -21.87 17.24 9.60
N VAL A 462 -21.08 16.22 9.91
CA VAL A 462 -19.72 16.37 10.43
C VAL A 462 -18.80 16.94 9.34
N GLU A 463 -18.11 18.04 9.65
CA GLU A 463 -17.05 18.59 8.79
C GLU A 463 -15.73 17.82 8.99
N GLY A 464 -14.84 17.86 8.00
CA GLY A 464 -13.53 17.19 8.08
C GLY A 464 -13.55 15.66 7.91
N VAL A 465 -14.64 15.07 7.41
CA VAL A 465 -14.74 13.65 7.02
C VAL A 465 -15.14 13.49 5.55
N PRO A 466 -14.90 12.34 4.90
CA PRO A 466 -15.35 12.08 3.53
C PRO A 466 -16.87 12.14 3.39
N THR A 467 -17.35 12.63 2.24
CA THR A 467 -18.75 12.53 1.81
C THR A 467 -18.96 11.18 1.13
N LEU A 468 -19.80 10.32 1.72
CA LEU A 468 -20.23 9.07 1.13
C LEU A 468 -20.95 9.29 -0.22
N ILE A 469 -20.65 8.43 -1.19
CA ILE A 469 -21.36 8.36 -2.48
C ILE A 469 -22.15 7.05 -2.62
N CYS A 470 -21.53 5.91 -2.29
CA CYS A 470 -22.20 4.61 -2.17
C CYS A 470 -21.27 3.58 -1.51
N HIS A 471 -21.83 2.51 -0.93
CA HIS A 471 -21.03 1.41 -0.39
C HIS A 471 -21.79 0.08 -0.23
N GLY A 472 -21.04 -1.02 -0.16
CA GLY A 472 -21.58 -2.32 0.20
C GLY A 472 -20.57 -3.46 0.13
N ASP A 473 -20.98 -4.61 0.67
CA ASP A 473 -20.27 -5.87 0.48
C ASP A 473 -20.50 -6.37 -0.97
N VAL A 474 -19.46 -6.93 -1.60
CA VAL A 474 -19.50 -7.39 -3.00
C VAL A 474 -20.09 -8.80 -3.06
N GLU A 475 -21.40 -8.88 -3.21
CA GLU A 475 -22.17 -10.13 -3.20
C GLU A 475 -21.78 -11.02 -2.00
N ASP A 476 -21.80 -12.35 -2.15
CA ASP A 476 -21.36 -13.30 -1.12
C ASP A 476 -19.85 -13.64 -1.20
N GLN A 477 -19.02 -12.71 -1.71
CA GLN A 477 -17.57 -12.90 -1.81
C GLN A 477 -16.90 -12.85 -0.42
N VAL A 478 -16.83 -14.01 0.23
CA VAL A 478 -16.24 -14.22 1.57
C VAL A 478 -15.07 -15.21 1.47
N THR A 479 -14.02 -15.01 2.26
CA THR A 479 -12.87 -15.93 2.32
C THR A 479 -13.29 -17.34 2.74
N PHE A 480 -12.53 -18.34 2.31
CA PHE A 480 -12.87 -19.76 2.53
C PHE A 480 -11.91 -20.47 3.49
N SER A 481 -10.62 -20.09 3.50
CA SER A 481 -9.57 -20.82 4.24
C SER A 481 -9.88 -21.02 5.73
N GLN A 482 -10.54 -20.05 6.39
CA GLN A 482 -10.91 -20.16 7.80
C GLN A 482 -12.03 -21.18 8.09
N LYS A 483 -12.92 -21.45 7.12
CA LYS A 483 -13.93 -22.51 7.26
C LYS A 483 -13.25 -23.87 7.28
N VAL A 484 -12.32 -24.09 6.35
CA VAL A 484 -11.53 -25.32 6.26
C VAL A 484 -10.64 -25.51 7.48
N TRP A 485 -10.09 -24.43 8.05
CA TRP A 485 -9.37 -24.50 9.32
C TRP A 485 -10.29 -24.99 10.46
N GLN A 486 -11.50 -24.44 10.56
CA GLN A 486 -12.48 -24.85 11.59
C GLN A 486 -12.93 -26.31 11.42
N GLU A 487 -13.10 -26.78 10.18
CA GLU A 487 -13.40 -28.19 9.86
C GLU A 487 -12.27 -29.15 10.28
N LYS A 488 -11.01 -28.68 10.33
CA LYS A 488 -9.86 -29.46 10.83
C LYS A 488 -9.70 -29.42 12.35
N HIS A 489 -10.27 -28.42 13.03
CA HIS A 489 -10.12 -28.21 14.47
C HIS A 489 -11.50 -28.10 15.16
N PRO A 490 -12.34 -29.14 15.10
CA PRO A 490 -13.74 -29.09 15.57
C PRO A 490 -13.86 -28.84 17.09
N ASP A 491 -12.84 -29.22 17.86
CA ASP A 491 -12.79 -29.02 19.32
C ASP A 491 -12.32 -27.61 19.72
N VAL A 492 -11.82 -26.81 18.78
CA VAL A 492 -11.40 -25.42 19.02
C VAL A 492 -12.55 -24.47 18.63
N LYS A 493 -12.82 -23.46 19.46
CA LYS A 493 -13.91 -22.52 19.17
C LYS A 493 -13.59 -21.62 17.98
N THR A 494 -14.63 -21.13 17.31
CA THR A 494 -14.54 -20.13 16.24
C THR A 494 -13.86 -18.83 16.66
N GLU A 495 -13.96 -18.44 17.94
CA GLU A 495 -13.30 -17.24 18.50
C GLU A 495 -11.77 -17.39 18.66
N ASP A 496 -11.29 -18.64 18.78
CA ASP A 496 -9.86 -18.98 18.91
C ASP A 496 -9.20 -19.27 17.54
N CYS A 497 -9.95 -19.15 16.43
CA CYS A 497 -9.45 -19.40 15.08
C CYS A 497 -8.43 -18.33 14.63
N PRO A 498 -7.18 -18.70 14.26
CA PRO A 498 -6.15 -17.74 13.84
C PRO A 498 -6.42 -17.12 12.45
N LEU A 499 -7.33 -17.70 11.67
CA LEU A 499 -7.72 -17.20 10.35
C LEU A 499 -9.01 -16.38 10.43
N LYS A 500 -8.91 -15.06 10.19
CA LYS A 500 -10.08 -14.16 10.17
C LYS A 500 -10.95 -14.37 8.93
N THR A 501 -12.27 -14.40 9.10
CA THR A 501 -13.22 -14.23 7.99
C THR A 501 -13.10 -12.80 7.45
N HIS A 502 -12.90 -12.67 6.13
CA HIS A 502 -13.01 -11.39 5.44
C HIS A 502 -14.10 -11.44 4.37
N ARG A 503 -14.83 -10.34 4.18
CA ARG A 503 -15.80 -10.13 3.09
C ARG A 503 -15.29 -9.03 2.17
N HIS A 504 -15.41 -9.24 0.86
CA HIS A 504 -15.06 -8.23 -0.14
C HIS A 504 -16.06 -7.08 -0.05
N TYR A 505 -15.57 -5.85 -0.10
CA TYR A 505 -16.30 -4.64 0.25
C TYR A 505 -15.81 -3.46 -0.58
N ARG A 506 -16.74 -2.60 -1.01
CA ARG A 506 -16.46 -1.38 -1.77
C ARG A 506 -17.10 -0.17 -1.13
N LEU A 507 -16.38 0.95 -1.21
CA LEU A 507 -16.79 2.25 -0.73
C LEU A 507 -16.36 3.31 -1.76
N VAL A 508 -17.26 4.23 -2.09
CA VAL A 508 -16.96 5.41 -2.90
C VAL A 508 -17.25 6.66 -2.09
N VAL A 509 -16.33 7.62 -2.13
CA VAL A 509 -16.44 8.94 -1.52
C VAL A 509 -16.10 10.03 -2.54
N LYS A 510 -16.58 11.24 -2.30
CA LYS A 510 -16.44 12.38 -3.21
C LYS A 510 -15.01 12.95 -3.25
N GLU A 511 -14.27 12.86 -2.15
CA GLU A 511 -13.03 13.60 -1.96
C GLU A 511 -11.82 12.86 -2.53
N VAL A 512 -11.37 13.29 -3.71
CA VAL A 512 -10.02 12.99 -4.21
C VAL A 512 -9.03 13.90 -3.49
N CYS A 513 -8.47 13.42 -2.38
CA CYS A 513 -7.51 14.14 -1.56
C CYS A 513 -6.05 14.02 -2.03
N LEU A 514 -5.23 14.98 -1.60
CA LEU A 514 -3.77 14.95 -1.59
C LEU A 514 -3.23 14.39 -0.25
N PRO A 515 -2.00 13.87 -0.22
CA PRO A 515 -1.40 13.34 1.00
C PRO A 515 -0.91 14.49 1.89
N MET A 516 -0.94 14.31 3.22
CA MET A 516 -0.51 15.35 4.16
C MET A 516 0.92 15.85 3.95
N ARG A 517 1.80 15.07 3.33
CA ARG A 517 3.17 15.51 2.96
C ARG A 517 3.18 16.63 1.90
N ASP A 518 2.06 16.93 1.23
CA ASP A 518 1.97 17.95 0.17
C ASP A 518 1.46 19.31 0.73
N PHE A 519 1.68 19.54 2.05
CA PHE A 519 1.47 20.82 2.74
C PHE A 519 2.44 21.93 2.29
N LEU A 520 2.00 23.18 2.42
CA LEU A 520 2.65 24.40 1.93
C LEU A 520 3.48 25.12 3.01
N SER A 521 2.96 25.19 4.25
CA SER A 521 3.64 25.71 5.44
C SER A 521 3.20 24.98 6.71
N PHE A 522 3.94 25.11 7.80
CA PHE A 522 3.60 24.49 9.07
C PHE A 522 2.33 25.08 9.71
N LEU A 523 2.03 26.36 9.44
CA LEU A 523 0.72 26.91 9.81
C LEU A 523 -0.43 26.23 9.05
N GLU A 524 -0.25 25.94 7.74
CA GLU A 524 -1.23 25.13 7.00
C GLU A 524 -1.35 23.72 7.59
N LEU A 525 -0.23 23.06 7.89
CA LEU A 525 -0.23 21.72 8.50
C LEU A 525 -1.01 21.67 9.82
N VAL A 526 -0.84 22.68 10.68
CA VAL A 526 -1.56 22.77 11.97
C VAL A 526 -3.04 23.08 11.74
N LEU A 527 -3.40 23.97 10.80
CA LEU A 527 -4.78 24.23 10.40
C LEU A 527 -5.48 22.97 9.85
N LEU A 528 -4.82 22.22 8.97
CA LEU A 528 -5.34 20.97 8.40
C LEU A 528 -5.60 19.91 9.48
N ILE A 529 -4.78 19.86 10.53
CA ILE A 529 -4.98 18.96 11.67
C ILE A 529 -6.07 19.49 12.63
N HIS A 530 -6.18 20.81 12.81
CA HIS A 530 -7.25 21.45 13.57
C HIS A 530 -8.63 21.12 12.99
N PHE A 531 -8.86 21.19 11.68
CA PHE A 531 -10.16 20.83 11.08
C PHE A 531 -10.58 19.37 11.36
N CYS A 532 -9.63 18.44 11.49
CA CYS A 532 -9.95 17.07 11.90
C CYS A 532 -10.26 16.96 13.40
N ILE A 533 -9.71 17.83 14.25
CA ILE A 533 -10.01 17.87 15.69
C ILE A 533 -11.35 18.57 15.95
N GLU A 534 -11.64 19.69 15.29
CA GLU A 534 -12.92 20.42 15.35
C GLU A 534 -14.09 19.51 14.90
N GLY A 535 -13.86 18.65 13.90
CA GLY A 535 -14.86 17.74 13.35
C GLY A 535 -15.05 16.40 14.07
N THR A 536 -13.99 15.77 14.60
CA THR A 536 -14.00 14.29 14.78
C THR A 536 -13.53 13.74 16.12
N ASP A 537 -14.30 12.79 16.66
CA ASP A 537 -13.86 11.92 17.75
C ASP A 537 -13.01 10.75 17.18
N ILE A 538 -11.69 10.86 17.33
CA ILE A 538 -10.68 9.77 17.22
C ILE A 538 -10.33 9.27 15.79
N SER A 539 -9.21 9.76 15.24
CA SER A 539 -7.93 9.01 15.26
C SER A 539 -6.87 9.61 14.31
N ALA A 540 -5.67 9.93 14.81
CA ALA A 540 -4.65 10.66 14.02
C ALA A 540 -3.89 9.82 12.96
N GLY A 541 -4.45 8.69 12.50
CA GLY A 541 -3.77 7.74 11.62
C GLY A 541 -3.88 8.04 10.12
N ASN A 542 -4.89 8.81 9.71
CA ASN A 542 -5.36 8.87 8.32
C ASN A 542 -5.82 10.27 7.85
N VAL A 543 -5.17 11.33 8.31
CA VAL A 543 -5.42 12.70 7.84
C VAL A 543 -4.94 12.86 6.39
N LEU A 544 -5.71 13.57 5.57
CA LEU A 544 -5.47 13.92 4.17
C LEU A 544 -5.84 15.39 3.91
N ILE A 545 -5.42 15.95 2.76
CA ILE A 545 -5.72 17.33 2.35
C ILE A 545 -6.74 17.28 1.21
N TYR A 546 -7.93 17.86 1.34
CA TYR A 546 -8.88 17.99 0.23
C TYR A 546 -8.82 19.42 -0.36
N PRO A 547 -8.42 19.57 -1.65
CA PRO A 547 -8.56 20.83 -2.37
C PRO A 547 -10.04 21.04 -2.74
N VAL A 548 -10.65 22.07 -2.16
CA VAL A 548 -12.02 22.50 -2.46
C VAL A 548 -11.93 23.66 -3.46
N GLU A 549 -12.56 23.54 -4.62
CA GLU A 549 -12.56 24.59 -5.66
C GLU A 549 -13.95 25.19 -5.76
N GLU A 550 -14.16 26.33 -5.10
CA GLU A 550 -15.43 27.05 -5.04
C GLU A 550 -15.44 28.22 -6.06
N PHE A 551 -16.62 28.55 -6.61
CA PHE A 551 -16.78 29.67 -7.55
C PHE A 551 -17.33 30.91 -6.83
N VAL A 552 -16.46 31.87 -6.53
CA VAL A 552 -16.77 33.07 -5.74
C VAL A 552 -16.43 34.32 -6.56
N ASP A 553 -17.37 35.26 -6.66
CA ASP A 553 -17.22 36.55 -7.37
C ASP A 553 -16.62 36.44 -8.80
N GLY A 554 -17.05 35.41 -9.54
CA GLY A 554 -16.61 35.15 -10.91
C GLY A 554 -15.26 34.42 -11.05
N LYS A 555 -14.62 34.06 -9.94
CA LYS A 555 -13.30 33.42 -9.87
C LYS A 555 -13.40 32.03 -9.23
N VAL A 556 -12.48 31.14 -9.61
CA VAL A 556 -12.25 29.90 -8.86
C VAL A 556 -11.35 30.24 -7.67
N VAL A 557 -11.76 29.83 -6.47
CA VAL A 557 -10.98 29.94 -5.23
C VAL A 557 -10.69 28.52 -4.76
N THR A 558 -9.41 28.15 -4.71
CA THR A 558 -8.97 26.86 -4.17
C THR A 558 -8.67 27.00 -2.68
N GLU A 559 -9.52 26.44 -1.85
CA GLU A 559 -9.27 26.22 -0.42
C GLU A 559 -8.71 24.81 -0.19
N ARG A 560 -8.04 24.57 0.94
CA ARG A 560 -7.45 23.27 1.28
C ARG A 560 -7.80 22.95 2.73
N ILE A 561 -8.60 21.91 2.93
CA ILE A 561 -9.12 21.49 4.25
C ILE A 561 -8.58 20.11 4.65
N GLY A 562 -8.54 19.84 5.96
CA GLY A 562 -8.21 18.53 6.50
C GLY A 562 -9.38 17.57 6.36
N VAL A 563 -9.10 16.32 5.97
CA VAL A 563 -10.09 15.24 5.93
C VAL A 563 -9.52 14.00 6.63
N LEU A 564 -10.21 13.48 7.64
CA LEU A 564 -9.87 12.23 8.32
C LEU A 564 -10.59 11.05 7.64
N ALA A 565 -9.83 10.13 7.05
CA ALA A 565 -10.35 9.00 6.28
C ALA A 565 -10.18 7.63 6.99
N ASP A 566 -10.65 6.55 6.34
CA ASP A 566 -10.38 5.15 6.72
C ASP A 566 -11.03 4.73 8.07
N TRP A 567 -12.32 5.07 8.20
CA TRP A 567 -13.19 4.92 9.39
C TRP A 567 -13.55 3.48 9.81
N GLU A 568 -13.04 2.46 9.11
CA GLU A 568 -13.41 1.03 9.28
C GLU A 568 -13.23 0.45 10.71
N LEU A 569 -12.44 1.12 11.56
CA LEU A 569 -12.09 0.70 12.92
C LEU A 569 -12.70 1.59 14.01
N ALA A 570 -13.45 2.63 13.63
CA ALA A 570 -14.15 3.47 14.59
C ALA A 570 -15.20 2.62 15.33
N LYS A 571 -15.42 2.94 16.60
CA LYS A 571 -16.48 2.36 17.41
C LYS A 571 -17.27 3.48 18.05
N LYS A 572 -18.59 3.48 17.83
CA LYS A 572 -19.51 4.37 18.54
C LYS A 572 -19.36 4.16 20.06
N VAL A 573 -19.04 5.23 20.79
CA VAL A 573 -19.04 5.21 22.26
C VAL A 573 -20.49 5.37 22.71
N VAL A 574 -21.15 4.24 23.00
CA VAL A 574 -22.56 4.23 23.43
C VAL A 574 -22.69 4.57 24.92
N ASP A 575 -21.71 4.15 25.73
CA ASP A 575 -21.61 4.46 27.16
C ASP A 575 -20.10 4.62 27.52
N PRO A 576 -19.70 5.65 28.28
CA PRO A 576 -18.33 5.78 28.76
C PRO A 576 -17.91 4.68 29.75
N ASP A 577 -18.84 4.18 30.59
CA ASP A 577 -18.60 3.22 31.68
C ASP A 577 -18.78 1.75 31.27
N ASP A 578 -19.30 1.45 30.07
CA ASP A 578 -19.42 0.08 29.55
C ASP A 578 -18.04 -0.60 29.45
N ARG A 579 -17.98 -1.81 30.02
CA ARG A 579 -16.79 -2.64 30.21
C ARG A 579 -16.79 -3.89 29.35
N ASP A 580 -17.95 -4.33 28.86
CA ASP A 580 -18.13 -5.63 28.23
C ASP A 580 -17.92 -5.59 26.70
N GLY A 581 -17.79 -4.39 26.14
CA GLY A 581 -17.36 -4.13 24.77
C GLY A 581 -15.90 -4.51 24.48
N HIS A 582 -15.55 -5.79 24.64
CA HIS A 582 -14.26 -6.38 24.30
C HIS A 582 -13.80 -5.89 22.91
N ARG A 583 -12.74 -5.07 22.88
CA ARG A 583 -12.04 -4.78 21.63
C ARG A 583 -11.32 -6.04 21.18
N GLN A 584 -11.32 -6.31 19.88
CA GLN A 584 -10.57 -7.43 19.32
C GLN A 584 -9.12 -7.38 19.82
N VAL A 585 -8.65 -8.49 20.40
CA VAL A 585 -7.27 -8.63 20.91
C VAL A 585 -6.24 -8.24 19.85
N ASN A 586 -6.61 -8.43 18.58
CA ASN A 586 -5.85 -8.06 17.41
C ASN A 586 -5.95 -6.55 17.04
N ARG A 587 -5.45 -5.66 17.93
CA ARG A 587 -5.36 -4.21 17.69
C ARG A 587 -4.74 -3.90 16.32
N THR A 588 -5.26 -2.86 15.67
CA THR A 588 -4.78 -2.33 14.38
C THR A 588 -4.56 -0.82 14.49
N GLY A 589 -3.43 -0.31 14.02
CA GLY A 589 -3.13 1.13 14.02
C GLY A 589 -1.69 1.47 13.63
N THR A 590 -1.42 2.75 13.33
CA THR A 590 -0.14 3.21 12.81
C THR A 590 0.89 3.42 13.93
N TRP A 591 1.84 2.48 14.07
CA TRP A 591 2.81 2.39 15.18
C TRP A 591 3.55 3.70 15.49
N GLN A 592 3.91 4.45 14.45
CA GLN A 592 4.68 5.69 14.58
C GLN A 592 3.89 6.77 15.35
N PHE A 593 2.56 6.84 15.21
CA PHE A 593 1.72 7.85 15.87
C PHE A 593 1.05 7.34 17.14
N ALA A 594 0.78 6.03 17.25
CA ALA A 594 0.18 5.43 18.44
C ALA A 594 0.84 5.88 19.76
N SER A 595 0.01 6.16 20.77
CA SER A 595 0.45 6.67 22.08
C SER A 595 1.46 5.75 22.78
N ALA A 596 2.42 6.31 23.51
CA ALA A 596 3.42 5.52 24.23
C ALA A 596 2.77 4.63 25.32
N SER A 597 1.65 5.08 25.91
CA SER A 597 0.85 4.34 26.87
C SER A 597 0.21 3.10 26.23
N ALA A 598 -0.44 3.24 25.08
CA ALA A 598 -1.04 2.09 24.39
C ALA A 598 0.00 1.22 23.65
N LEU A 599 1.17 1.76 23.29
CA LEU A 599 2.30 0.95 22.79
C LEU A 599 2.97 0.12 23.90
N ASN A 600 2.87 0.52 25.17
CA ASN A 600 3.40 -0.26 26.30
C ASN A 600 2.36 -1.14 26.99
N ASN A 601 1.07 -0.93 26.71
CA ASN A 601 -0.04 -1.74 27.20
C ASN A 601 -0.86 -2.26 26.01
N PRO A 602 -0.45 -3.35 25.33
CA PRO A 602 -1.04 -3.76 24.05
C PRO A 602 -2.55 -4.06 24.07
N THR A 603 -3.10 -4.38 25.24
CA THR A 603 -4.52 -4.65 25.50
C THR A 603 -5.35 -3.41 25.94
N LYS A 604 -4.74 -2.22 26.01
CA LYS A 604 -5.41 -0.98 26.48
C LYS A 604 -6.52 -0.52 25.52
N ARG A 605 -7.69 -0.18 26.06
CA ARG A 605 -8.73 0.61 25.35
C ARG A 605 -8.14 1.96 24.97
N ILE A 606 -8.18 2.30 23.68
CA ILE A 606 -7.77 3.62 23.19
C ILE A 606 -8.86 4.63 23.55
N ILE A 607 -8.45 5.73 24.17
CA ILE A 607 -9.27 6.84 24.66
C ILE A 607 -8.81 8.15 24.03
N VAL A 608 -9.63 9.21 24.06
CA VAL A 608 -9.35 10.52 23.42
C VAL A 608 -7.91 11.01 23.64
N GLN A 609 -7.37 10.86 24.85
CA GLN A 609 -6.01 11.27 25.20
C GLN A 609 -4.92 10.55 24.39
N ASP A 610 -5.10 9.27 24.02
CA ASP A 610 -4.16 8.54 23.17
C ASP A 610 -4.15 9.09 21.73
N ASP A 611 -5.30 9.55 21.25
CA ASP A 611 -5.47 10.07 19.89
C ASP A 611 -5.05 11.54 19.77
N MET A 612 -5.22 12.33 20.84
CA MET A 612 -4.57 13.64 21.00
C MET A 612 -3.04 13.52 21.05
N GLU A 613 -2.51 12.52 21.78
CA GLU A 613 -1.08 12.19 21.70
C GLU A 613 -0.68 11.75 20.28
N SER A 614 -1.57 11.07 19.55
CA SER A 614 -1.30 10.65 18.17
C SER A 614 -1.29 11.83 17.19
N PHE A 615 -2.16 12.84 17.36
CA PHE A 615 -2.12 14.10 16.59
C PHE A 615 -0.84 14.90 16.89
N PHE A 616 -0.40 14.92 18.16
CA PHE A 616 0.91 15.46 18.52
C PHE A 616 2.05 14.73 17.79
N HIS A 617 2.09 13.40 17.83
CA HIS A 617 3.13 12.63 17.12
C HIS A 617 3.09 12.86 15.62
N LEU A 618 1.91 13.08 15.02
CA LEU A 618 1.74 13.41 13.60
C LEU A 618 2.36 14.76 13.24
N MET A 619 2.04 15.82 14.00
CA MET A 619 2.67 17.14 13.81
C MET A 619 4.19 17.08 14.02
N PHE A 620 4.63 16.42 15.09
CA PHE A 620 6.05 16.27 15.43
C PHE A 620 6.84 15.51 14.35
N TYR A 621 6.23 14.47 13.76
CA TYR A 621 6.82 13.67 12.69
C TYR A 621 7.07 14.47 11.41
N PHE A 622 6.19 15.41 11.06
CA PHE A 622 6.46 16.34 9.97
C PHE A 622 7.51 17.38 10.37
N ALA A 623 7.44 17.94 11.59
CA ALA A 623 8.40 18.93 12.07
C ALA A 623 9.85 18.43 12.01
N ILE A 624 10.14 17.23 12.53
CA ILE A 624 11.49 16.62 12.56
C ILE A 624 12.06 16.26 11.17
N ARG A 625 11.27 16.42 10.09
CA ARG A 625 11.70 16.19 8.71
C ARG A 625 11.69 17.44 7.84
N TYR A 626 10.79 18.39 8.10
CA TYR A 626 10.49 19.50 7.21
C TYR A 626 10.66 20.89 7.84
N LEU A 627 11.09 21.01 9.10
CA LEU A 627 11.60 22.26 9.70
C LEU A 627 13.10 22.14 10.00
N PRO A 628 13.88 23.25 9.92
CA PRO A 628 15.19 23.35 10.55
C PRO A 628 15.13 23.03 12.05
N HIS A 629 16.10 22.28 12.56
CA HIS A 629 16.17 21.86 13.96
C HIS A 629 17.61 21.52 14.39
N ASN A 630 17.83 21.30 15.69
CA ASN A 630 19.14 20.92 16.25
C ASN A 630 19.37 19.39 16.36
N CYS A 631 18.54 18.55 15.73
CA CYS A 631 18.71 17.09 15.80
C CYS A 631 19.89 16.63 14.93
N GLU A 632 20.80 15.86 15.53
CA GLU A 632 22.12 15.54 14.97
C GLU A 632 22.05 14.48 13.86
N ASN A 633 21.14 13.51 13.99
CA ASN A 633 20.93 12.45 13.01
C ASN A 633 19.46 12.02 12.98
N ILE A 634 18.71 12.54 11.99
CA ILE A 634 17.27 12.28 11.85
C ILE A 634 16.98 10.80 11.60
N GLY A 635 17.83 10.07 10.87
CA GLY A 635 17.64 8.64 10.64
C GLY A 635 17.65 7.85 11.96
N GLN A 636 18.71 8.03 12.75
CA GLN A 636 18.81 7.41 14.08
C GLN A 636 17.73 7.92 15.06
N PHE A 637 17.31 9.18 14.94
CA PHE A 637 16.22 9.72 15.74
C PHE A 637 14.90 9.01 15.44
N MET A 638 14.58 8.82 14.16
CA MET A 638 13.36 8.16 13.69
C MET A 638 13.35 6.68 14.09
N GLU A 639 14.49 5.99 13.98
CA GLU A 639 14.69 4.63 14.52
C GLU A 639 14.50 4.56 16.04
N ALA A 640 14.93 5.57 16.81
CA ALA A 640 14.83 5.57 18.27
C ALA A 640 13.44 5.98 18.82
N TYR A 641 12.76 6.93 18.16
CA TYR A 641 11.51 7.55 18.64
C TYR A 641 10.26 6.96 17.96
N PHE A 642 10.22 6.96 16.63
CA PHE A 642 9.02 6.58 15.86
C PHE A 642 8.97 5.08 15.56
N ASP A 643 10.12 4.48 15.22
CA ASP A 643 10.29 3.05 14.97
C ASP A 643 10.96 2.32 16.16
N GLY A 644 11.08 2.98 17.31
CA GLY A 644 11.59 2.39 18.54
C GLY A 644 10.64 1.30 19.07
N HIS A 645 11.20 0.16 19.47
CA HIS A 645 10.44 -0.96 20.04
C HIS A 645 11.28 -1.84 20.97
N VAL A 646 10.61 -2.66 21.79
CA VAL A 646 11.20 -3.74 22.60
C VAL A 646 10.34 -4.98 22.42
N GLU A 647 10.92 -6.11 22.03
CA GLU A 647 10.20 -7.40 21.97
C GLU A 647 10.34 -8.17 23.29
N ARG A 648 9.27 -8.81 23.78
CA ARG A 648 9.30 -9.77 24.88
C ARG A 648 8.30 -10.90 24.62
N LYS A 649 8.79 -12.13 24.48
CA LYS A 649 7.97 -13.33 24.18
C LYS A 649 7.03 -13.11 22.97
N GLY A 650 7.58 -12.67 21.83
CA GLY A 650 6.80 -12.35 20.62
C GLY A 650 6.02 -11.03 20.67
N ILE A 651 5.65 -10.52 21.85
CA ILE A 651 4.89 -9.27 21.99
C ILE A 651 5.82 -8.05 21.84
N TYR A 652 5.42 -7.10 20.98
CA TYR A 652 6.14 -5.84 20.73
C TYR A 652 5.60 -4.69 21.59
N TYR A 653 6.51 -4.01 22.28
CA TYR A 653 6.26 -2.84 23.12
C TYR A 653 6.93 -1.58 22.54
N GLY A 654 6.45 -0.39 22.91
CA GLY A 654 7.00 0.88 22.45
C GLY A 654 8.45 1.15 22.88
N GLY A 655 9.18 1.93 22.07
CA GLY A 655 10.55 2.35 22.39
C GLY A 655 10.63 3.36 23.54
N GLU A 656 11.68 3.24 24.36
CA GLU A 656 11.86 4.04 25.59
C GLU A 656 11.95 5.54 25.32
N LYS A 657 12.49 5.97 24.16
CA LYS A 657 12.64 7.41 23.85
C LYS A 657 11.28 8.12 23.74
N LYS A 658 10.28 7.49 23.09
CA LYS A 658 8.92 8.04 23.03
C LYS A 658 8.29 8.09 24.42
N LEU A 659 8.38 6.99 25.18
CA LEU A 659 7.82 6.91 26.54
C LEU A 659 8.43 7.95 27.50
N THR A 660 9.74 8.16 27.41
CA THR A 660 10.47 9.16 28.20
C THR A 660 10.02 10.59 27.84
N ALA A 661 9.86 10.90 26.55
CA ALA A 661 9.39 12.22 26.12
C ALA A 661 7.98 12.54 26.66
N MET A 662 7.05 11.57 26.60
CA MET A 662 5.68 11.76 27.11
C MET A 662 5.64 11.89 28.64
N ARG A 663 6.43 11.09 29.37
CA ARG A 663 6.56 11.20 30.84
C ARG A 663 7.19 12.52 31.29
N ASN A 664 8.17 13.03 30.55
CA ASN A 664 8.89 14.26 30.92
C ASN A 664 8.16 15.52 30.45
N GLY A 665 7.28 15.42 29.44
CA GLY A 665 6.69 16.56 28.74
C GLY A 665 7.73 17.37 27.96
N SER A 666 8.70 16.70 27.34
CA SER A 666 9.85 17.35 26.69
C SER A 666 10.44 16.48 25.59
N LEU A 667 10.72 17.08 24.43
CA LEU A 667 11.45 16.43 23.34
C LEU A 667 12.97 16.66 23.50
N THR A 668 13.77 15.63 23.24
CA THR A 668 15.24 15.73 23.29
C THR A 668 15.91 15.07 22.08
N THR A 669 17.08 15.60 21.69
CA THR A 669 17.93 15.11 20.60
C THR A 669 18.53 13.73 20.91
N LEU A 670 19.44 13.18 20.11
CA LEU A 670 20.12 11.92 20.48
C LEU A 670 21.16 12.12 21.58
N LEU A 671 21.72 13.32 21.72
CA LEU A 671 22.63 13.71 22.80
C LEU A 671 21.92 14.24 24.06
N ALA A 672 20.60 13.97 24.19
CA ALA A 672 19.74 14.41 25.30
C ALA A 672 19.62 15.94 25.50
N LEU A 673 20.07 16.75 24.54
CA LEU A 673 19.80 18.19 24.51
C LEU A 673 18.31 18.44 24.24
N PRO A 674 17.73 19.59 24.65
CA PRO A 674 16.38 19.98 24.22
C PRO A 674 16.30 20.01 22.69
N LEU A 675 15.27 19.37 22.11
CA LEU A 675 15.02 19.42 20.67
C LEU A 675 14.27 20.70 20.33
N VAL A 676 14.86 21.53 19.48
CA VAL A 676 14.36 22.88 19.14
C VAL A 676 14.20 23.02 17.63
N PHE A 677 13.09 23.63 17.21
CA PHE A 677 12.78 23.97 15.83
C PHE A 677 13.02 25.46 15.55
N TYR A 678 13.47 25.78 14.34
CA TYR A 678 13.80 27.14 13.92
C TYR A 678 13.11 27.50 12.60
N LYS A 679 12.83 28.79 12.39
CA LYS A 679 12.39 29.32 11.09
C LYS A 679 13.55 29.26 10.09
N PRO A 680 13.36 28.81 8.84
CA PRO A 680 14.39 28.92 7.83
C PRO A 680 14.62 30.40 7.48
N LYS A 681 15.87 30.77 7.16
CA LYS A 681 16.18 32.10 6.61
C LYS A 681 15.33 32.33 5.35
N ALA A 682 14.56 33.41 5.32
CA ALA A 682 13.70 33.73 4.19
C ALA A 682 14.52 33.83 2.90
N ARG A 683 14.11 33.09 1.86
CA ARG A 683 14.77 33.13 0.55
C ARG A 683 14.42 34.44 -0.16
N THR A 684 15.31 35.42 -0.11
CA THR A 684 15.30 36.52 -1.05
C THR A 684 15.32 35.97 -2.47
N GLN A 685 14.31 36.30 -3.27
CA GLN A 685 14.40 36.08 -4.71
C GLN A 685 15.51 36.98 -5.27
N PRO A 686 16.32 36.50 -6.25
CA PRO A 686 17.29 37.36 -6.91
C PRO A 686 16.53 38.45 -7.68
N ASN A 687 16.80 39.72 -7.35
CA ASN A 687 16.16 40.86 -8.03
C ASN A 687 16.44 40.81 -9.53
N ALA A 688 15.37 40.83 -10.34
CA ALA A 688 15.44 40.83 -11.79
C ALA A 688 15.87 42.22 -12.32
N THR A 689 17.13 42.61 -12.09
CA THR A 689 17.62 43.96 -12.47
C THR A 689 19.10 44.03 -12.86
N GLU A 690 19.89 42.97 -12.74
CA GLU A 690 21.29 42.93 -13.26
C GLU A 690 21.45 42.16 -14.60
N ALA A 691 20.34 41.73 -15.21
CA ALA A 691 20.33 41.13 -16.55
C ALA A 691 20.29 42.20 -17.67
N SER A 692 21.16 43.23 -17.59
CA SER A 692 21.23 44.31 -18.60
C SER A 692 22.62 44.94 -18.72
N SER A 693 23.60 44.17 -19.21
CA SER A 693 24.72 44.74 -19.96
C SER A 693 25.30 43.73 -20.94
N LYS A 694 25.74 44.22 -22.12
CA LYS A 694 26.44 43.47 -23.17
C LYS A 694 25.63 42.39 -23.88
N ASP A 695 24.59 42.83 -24.58
CA ASP A 695 24.28 42.26 -25.89
C ASP A 695 25.02 43.06 -26.99
N GLN A 696 25.07 42.53 -28.22
CA GLN A 696 25.66 43.10 -29.44
C GLN A 696 27.19 43.32 -29.50
N ALA A 697 27.88 42.33 -30.08
CA ALA A 697 28.62 42.52 -31.34
C ALA A 697 28.85 41.17 -32.05
N SER A 698 28.54 41.11 -33.35
CA SER A 698 28.92 40.01 -34.26
C SER A 698 30.13 40.46 -35.12
N SER A 699 30.84 39.66 -35.92
CA SER A 699 30.54 38.38 -36.61
C SER A 699 31.85 37.74 -37.16
N LYS A 700 31.73 36.54 -37.80
CA LYS A 700 32.65 35.87 -38.76
C LYS A 700 33.82 35.00 -38.23
N ASP A 701 33.66 33.69 -38.45
CA ASP A 701 34.52 32.76 -39.21
C ASP A 701 36.04 33.03 -39.33
N GLN A 702 36.89 32.06 -38.92
CA GLN A 702 37.62 31.18 -39.86
C GLN A 702 38.46 30.04 -39.19
N ALA A 703 38.25 28.81 -39.69
CA ALA A 703 39.20 27.74 -40.02
C ALA A 703 40.38 27.27 -39.09
N THR A 704 40.42 25.93 -38.90
CA THR A 704 41.60 25.00 -38.87
C THR A 704 42.79 25.21 -37.92
N GLN A 705 43.15 24.16 -37.14
CA GLN A 705 44.28 23.25 -37.49
C GLN A 705 44.38 21.98 -36.62
N THR A 706 45.30 21.07 -37.01
CA THR A 706 45.43 19.65 -36.60
C THR A 706 46.70 19.39 -35.77
N PRO A 707 46.74 18.41 -34.85
CA PRO A 707 48.00 17.95 -34.22
C PRO A 707 48.83 17.00 -35.13
N PRO A 708 50.18 16.96 -35.01
CA PRO A 708 51.06 16.20 -35.92
C PRO A 708 51.78 14.97 -35.31
N ILE A 709 52.30 14.14 -36.22
CA ILE A 709 53.35 13.07 -36.14
C ILE A 709 53.96 12.97 -37.58
N PRO A 710 54.99 12.15 -37.94
CA PRO A 710 55.80 11.12 -37.25
C PRO A 710 57.33 11.51 -37.35
N PRO A 711 58.39 10.65 -37.51
CA PRO A 711 58.53 9.16 -37.53
C PRO A 711 59.74 8.65 -36.66
N GLU A 712 60.23 7.39 -36.69
CA GLU A 712 59.93 6.18 -37.48
C GLU A 712 60.31 4.87 -36.73
N ASP A 713 60.11 3.72 -37.41
CA ASP A 713 60.74 2.39 -37.20
C ASP A 713 60.18 1.44 -36.10
N SER A 714 60.67 0.19 -36.08
CA SER A 714 59.77 -0.98 -36.21
C SER A 714 60.06 -2.27 -35.40
N THR A 715 59.22 -3.30 -35.67
CA THR A 715 59.32 -4.77 -35.39
C THR A 715 58.59 -5.42 -34.18
N ALA A 716 57.56 -6.20 -34.54
CA ALA A 716 57.35 -7.64 -34.26
C ALA A 716 57.10 -8.23 -32.83
N GLN A 717 56.02 -9.04 -32.74
CA GLN A 717 55.86 -10.28 -31.93
C GLN A 717 55.76 -10.14 -30.38
N SER A 718 55.23 -11.10 -29.60
CA SER A 718 54.20 -12.16 -29.79
C SER A 718 53.85 -12.85 -28.44
N ILE A 719 52.74 -13.61 -28.39
CA ILE A 719 52.53 -14.82 -27.54
C ILE A 719 52.27 -14.71 -26.00
N LYS A 720 51.03 -15.12 -25.63
CA LYS A 720 50.53 -15.96 -24.50
C LYS A 720 50.80 -15.67 -22.99
N SER A 721 49.84 -16.18 -22.19
CA SER A 721 49.98 -16.99 -20.93
C SER A 721 50.57 -16.37 -19.66
N GLU A 722 50.31 -16.85 -18.44
CA GLU A 722 49.27 -17.70 -17.79
C GLU A 722 49.49 -17.56 -16.26
N ASP A 723 48.47 -17.82 -15.43
CA ASP A 723 48.63 -18.25 -14.02
C ASP A 723 49.44 -17.33 -13.06
N ALA A 724 49.66 -17.65 -11.77
CA ALA A 724 48.70 -18.13 -10.77
C ALA A 724 49.14 -17.65 -9.35
N CYS A 725 48.38 -18.06 -8.33
CA CYS A 725 48.54 -17.76 -6.90
C CYS A 725 49.95 -18.03 -6.32
N ILE A 726 50.31 -17.34 -5.21
CA ILE A 726 50.58 -17.96 -3.88
C ILE A 726 50.82 -16.88 -2.78
N ALA A 727 50.68 -17.28 -1.51
CA ALA A 727 50.73 -16.44 -0.31
C ALA A 727 52.13 -16.25 0.29
N GLY A 728 52.27 -15.32 1.25
CA GLY A 728 53.48 -15.19 2.08
C GLY A 728 53.33 -14.16 3.22
N ASN A 729 53.42 -14.60 4.49
CA ASN A 729 53.37 -13.72 5.67
C ASN A 729 54.72 -13.04 5.94
N THR A 730 54.72 -11.84 6.53
CA THR A 730 55.61 -11.46 7.66
C THR A 730 55.20 -10.12 8.28
N SER A 731 55.60 -9.88 9.54
CA SER A 731 55.34 -8.66 10.33
C SER A 731 56.52 -8.41 11.31
N PRO A 732 56.46 -7.38 12.18
CA PRO A 732 57.02 -6.03 12.00
C PRO A 732 58.34 -5.80 12.78
N PRO A 733 59.03 -4.65 12.58
CA PRO A 733 58.88 -3.50 13.50
C PRO A 733 58.80 -2.14 12.76
N ALA A 734 58.23 -1.04 13.27
CA ALA A 734 58.57 -0.24 14.47
C ALA A 734 60.01 0.36 14.40
N THR A 735 60.26 1.67 14.57
CA THR A 735 59.42 2.81 14.97
C THR A 735 59.84 4.14 14.31
N SER A 736 58.88 5.05 14.10
CA SER A 736 59.06 6.50 14.26
C SER A 736 57.72 7.14 14.65
N HIS A 737 57.74 8.19 15.46
CA HIS A 737 56.54 8.80 16.04
C HIS A 737 56.29 10.22 15.51
N SER A 738 55.06 10.71 15.73
CA SER A 738 54.70 12.13 15.87
C SER A 738 54.56 12.97 14.60
N SER A 739 53.42 12.83 13.94
CA SER A 739 52.53 13.98 13.75
C SER A 739 51.09 13.56 14.02
N ALA A 740 50.32 14.41 14.71
CA ALA A 740 48.91 14.15 15.00
C ALA A 740 48.05 14.48 13.76
N PRO A 741 46.94 13.77 13.50
CA PRO A 741 45.96 14.20 12.53
C PRO A 741 45.43 15.59 12.91
N SER A 742 45.42 16.52 11.96
CA SER A 742 44.83 17.83 12.17
C SER A 742 43.35 17.69 12.50
N VAL A 743 42.90 18.39 13.54
CA VAL A 743 41.47 18.58 13.82
C VAL A 743 40.87 19.24 12.58
N GLN A 744 40.03 18.52 11.84
CA GLN A 744 39.25 19.14 10.77
C GLN A 744 38.36 20.20 11.41
N SER A 745 38.48 21.42 10.91
CA SER A 745 37.90 22.61 11.53
C SER A 745 36.39 22.45 11.71
N VAL A 746 35.93 22.56 12.96
CA VAL A 746 34.52 22.82 13.28
C VAL A 746 34.09 24.03 12.44
N GLN A 747 33.11 23.85 11.56
CA GLN A 747 32.53 24.98 10.85
C GLN A 747 31.88 25.90 11.88
N VAL A 748 32.20 27.19 11.78
CA VAL A 748 31.67 28.21 12.70
C VAL A 748 30.15 28.23 12.58
N ILE A 749 29.48 28.24 13.73
CA ILE A 749 28.03 28.31 13.84
C ILE A 749 27.55 29.63 13.22
N GLU A 750 26.70 29.58 12.20
CA GLU A 750 25.95 30.77 11.78
C GLU A 750 24.96 31.17 12.87
N GLU A 751 24.79 32.47 13.06
CA GLU A 751 24.00 33.11 14.11
C GLU A 751 22.54 32.61 14.21
N PRO A 752 21.92 32.72 15.41
CA PRO A 752 20.68 32.04 15.75
C PRO A 752 19.56 32.28 14.74
N THR A 753 19.10 31.17 14.15
CA THR A 753 17.83 31.15 13.43
C THR A 753 16.70 31.35 14.44
N GLU A 754 15.72 32.19 14.08
CA GLU A 754 14.61 32.57 14.97
C GLU A 754 13.80 31.31 15.35
N LEU A 755 13.32 31.21 16.59
CA LEU A 755 12.56 30.05 17.04
C LEU A 755 11.26 29.88 16.24
N HIS A 756 10.91 28.64 15.92
CA HIS A 756 9.66 28.32 15.25
C HIS A 756 8.50 28.25 16.27
N PRO A 757 7.31 28.84 16.01
CA PRO A 757 6.19 28.84 16.96
C PRO A 757 5.67 27.45 17.36
N ILE A 758 5.97 26.44 16.53
CA ILE A 758 5.67 25.03 16.84
C ILE A 758 6.29 24.56 18.16
N ASN A 759 7.39 25.16 18.64
CA ASN A 759 7.98 24.82 19.93
C ASN A 759 7.01 25.10 21.09
N ASP A 760 6.29 26.22 21.05
CA ASP A 760 5.35 26.63 22.09
C ASP A 760 4.12 25.72 22.06
N LEU A 761 3.57 25.44 20.87
CA LEU A 761 2.44 24.53 20.69
C LEU A 761 2.80 23.11 21.16
N PHE A 762 4.00 22.62 20.83
CA PHE A 762 4.48 21.35 21.34
C PHE A 762 4.68 21.37 22.86
N SER A 763 5.19 22.45 23.44
CA SER A 763 5.31 22.60 24.89
C SER A 763 3.95 22.51 25.60
N ASP A 764 2.94 23.22 25.12
CA ASP A 764 1.62 23.28 25.77
C ASP A 764 0.83 21.97 25.63
N ILE A 765 1.00 21.24 24.51
CA ILE A 765 0.44 19.90 24.35
C ILE A 765 1.21 18.87 25.22
N LEU A 766 2.55 18.94 25.24
CA LEU A 766 3.39 18.05 26.05
C LEU A 766 3.19 18.22 27.56
N GLN A 767 2.85 19.42 28.05
CA GLN A 767 2.47 19.64 29.45
C GLN A 767 1.19 18.89 29.82
N ARG A 768 0.19 18.85 28.93
CA ARG A 768 -1.07 18.11 29.12
C ARG A 768 -0.86 16.60 29.04
N ILE A 769 -0.06 16.14 28.08
CA ILE A 769 0.40 14.73 28.00
C ILE A 769 1.14 14.33 29.28
N LYS A 770 2.10 15.14 29.74
CA LYS A 770 2.85 14.91 30.99
C LYS A 770 1.93 14.76 32.19
N ALA A 771 0.92 15.62 32.31
CA ALA A 771 -0.05 15.55 33.39
C ALA A 771 -0.88 14.25 33.34
N HIS A 772 -1.32 13.83 32.16
CA HIS A 772 -1.99 12.54 31.97
C HIS A 772 -1.09 11.36 32.34
N TYR A 773 0.18 11.37 31.91
CA TYR A 773 1.14 10.30 32.24
C TYR A 773 1.51 10.27 33.73
N ALA A 774 1.59 11.42 34.40
CA ALA A 774 1.86 11.51 35.83
C ALA A 774 0.73 10.91 36.69
N LEU A 775 -0.53 11.04 36.25
CA LEU A 775 -1.71 10.59 36.98
C LEU A 775 -2.16 9.16 36.63
N TYR A 776 -2.09 8.77 35.35
CA TYR A 776 -2.79 7.58 34.83
C TYR A 776 -1.87 6.52 34.20
N VAL A 777 -0.56 6.77 34.05
CA VAL A 777 0.39 5.81 33.46
C VAL A 777 1.43 5.38 34.51
N PRO A 778 1.48 4.10 34.92
CA PRO A 778 2.35 3.65 36.00
C PRO A 778 3.83 4.07 35.86
N GLN A 779 4.33 4.71 36.90
CA GLN A 779 5.74 5.00 37.09
C GLN A 779 6.48 3.71 37.47
N LYS A 780 7.52 3.34 36.72
CA LYS A 780 8.57 2.47 37.25
C LYS A 780 9.61 3.38 37.92
N PRO A 781 10.09 3.10 39.14
CA PRO A 781 11.01 3.99 39.83
C PRO A 781 12.34 4.08 39.08
N VAL A 782 12.68 5.29 38.64
CA VAL A 782 13.98 5.66 38.06
C VAL A 782 14.51 6.84 38.85
N THR A 783 15.79 6.79 39.23
CA THR A 783 16.39 7.70 40.21
C THR A 783 17.03 8.93 39.58
N GLY A 784 16.43 10.10 39.83
CA GLY A 784 17.14 11.37 40.04
C GLY A 784 17.72 12.10 38.81
N ALA A 785 17.11 13.24 38.48
CA ALA A 785 17.74 14.34 37.75
C ALA A 785 17.16 15.68 38.24
N THR A 786 17.99 16.72 38.37
CA THR A 786 17.60 18.06 38.85
C THR A 786 17.52 19.08 37.70
N PRO A 787 16.55 20.02 37.72
CA PRO A 787 16.36 21.02 36.65
C PRO A 787 17.24 22.27 36.81
N ILE A 788 17.34 23.07 35.73
CA ILE A 788 18.01 24.38 35.66
C ILE A 788 17.05 25.37 34.95
N PRO A 789 17.02 26.69 35.29
CA PRO A 789 16.00 27.63 34.80
C PRO A 789 16.22 28.20 33.39
N ALA A 790 15.27 29.03 32.92
CA ALA A 790 15.27 29.68 31.61
C ALA A 790 14.84 31.16 31.67
N ASP A 791 15.25 31.92 30.67
CA ASP A 791 14.92 33.32 30.32
C ASP A 791 15.14 33.43 28.78
N GLN A 792 14.58 34.30 27.93
CA GLN A 792 13.49 35.30 27.83
C GLN A 792 13.75 36.03 26.46
N HIS A 793 12.74 36.58 25.75
CA HIS A 793 12.85 37.04 24.33
C HIS A 793 12.39 38.48 24.05
N PRO A 794 13.00 39.15 23.05
CA PRO A 794 12.30 40.03 22.09
C PRO A 794 12.83 39.84 20.63
N ALA A 795 12.27 40.37 19.53
CA ALA A 795 10.92 40.86 19.14
C ALA A 795 10.85 40.93 17.57
N LEU A 796 9.66 41.15 16.97
CA LEU A 796 9.36 40.87 15.55
C LEU A 796 9.15 42.08 14.61
N GLU A 797 9.60 41.92 13.37
CA GLU A 797 9.15 42.54 12.09
C GLU A 797 9.59 41.60 10.94
N ALA A 798 8.98 41.47 9.75
CA ALA A 798 7.72 41.98 9.15
C ALA A 798 7.20 40.94 8.11
N THR A 799 6.26 41.31 7.20
CA THR A 799 5.48 40.34 6.37
C THR A 799 5.55 40.56 4.84
N ASP A 800 5.37 39.46 4.08
CA ASP A 800 5.14 39.43 2.62
C ASP A 800 3.87 38.61 2.25
N ALA A 801 3.30 38.84 1.07
CA ALA A 801 1.85 38.74 0.82
C ALA A 801 1.31 37.38 0.33
N ALA A 802 2.16 36.41 -0.03
CA ALA A 802 1.70 35.18 -0.68
C ALA A 802 0.88 34.23 0.23
N VAL A 803 1.19 34.16 1.53
CA VAL A 803 0.50 33.26 2.49
C VAL A 803 -0.85 33.81 2.96
N VAL A 804 -1.07 35.13 2.82
CA VAL A 804 -2.28 35.83 3.29
C VAL A 804 -3.57 35.29 2.67
N SER A 805 -3.52 34.79 1.44
CA SER A 805 -4.70 34.26 0.72
C SER A 805 -5.23 32.95 1.34
N SER A 806 -4.34 31.98 1.59
CA SER A 806 -4.71 30.65 2.11
C SER A 806 -5.15 30.72 3.58
N VAL A 807 -4.32 31.31 4.45
CA VAL A 807 -4.62 31.46 5.88
C VAL A 807 -5.86 32.32 6.09
N GLY A 808 -6.03 33.37 5.28
CA GLY A 808 -7.18 34.27 5.36
C GLY A 808 -8.53 33.61 5.02
N SER A 809 -8.57 32.50 4.28
CA SER A 809 -9.82 31.78 4.00
C SER A 809 -10.24 30.89 5.16
N LEU A 810 -9.30 30.10 5.69
CA LEU A 810 -9.54 29.18 6.80
C LEU A 810 -9.95 29.93 8.07
N LEU A 811 -9.35 31.09 8.34
CA LEU A 811 -9.77 32.01 9.42
C LEU A 811 -11.19 32.59 9.24
N ARG A 812 -11.76 32.60 8.02
CA ARG A 812 -13.16 33.03 7.79
C ARG A 812 -14.16 31.89 8.02
N LYS A 813 -13.84 30.64 7.66
CA LYS A 813 -14.71 29.49 8.01
C LYS A 813 -14.77 29.26 9.52
N LEU A 814 -13.66 29.45 10.23
CA LEU A 814 -13.57 29.48 11.71
C LEU A 814 -14.49 30.55 12.36
N GLN A 815 -14.74 31.66 11.67
CA GLN A 815 -15.69 32.70 12.11
C GLN A 815 -17.14 32.38 11.73
N ALA A 816 -17.35 31.58 10.67
CA ALA A 816 -18.66 31.17 10.20
C ALA A 816 -19.25 29.99 11.00
N SER A 817 -18.45 28.98 11.39
CA SER A 817 -18.91 27.85 12.23
C SER A 817 -19.47 28.36 13.57
N LYS A 818 -18.76 29.29 14.20
CA LYS A 818 -19.14 29.95 15.46
C LYS A 818 -20.39 30.84 15.37
N ALA A 819 -20.88 31.18 14.19
CA ALA A 819 -22.16 31.90 14.03
C ALA A 819 -23.40 31.01 14.25
N ARG A 820 -23.25 29.68 14.30
CA ARG A 820 -24.39 28.73 14.21
C ARG A 820 -24.78 28.00 15.50
N ARG A 821 -23.97 28.04 16.57
CA ARG A 821 -24.26 27.35 17.86
C ARG A 821 -24.33 28.31 19.05
N LYS A 822 -25.22 28.03 20.01
CA LYS A 822 -25.42 28.82 21.24
C LYS A 822 -24.41 28.46 22.33
N ALA A 823 -23.95 29.44 23.08
CA ALA A 823 -23.01 29.23 24.18
C ALA A 823 -23.62 28.43 25.36
N PRO A 824 -22.87 27.51 25.99
CA PRO A 824 -23.26 26.84 27.23
C PRO A 824 -23.15 27.76 28.45
N VAL A 825 -23.83 27.39 29.54
CA VAL A 825 -24.04 28.25 30.72
C VAL A 825 -22.91 28.11 31.75
N ALA A 826 -22.29 29.23 32.12
CA ALA A 826 -21.31 29.29 33.20
C ALA A 826 -21.93 28.96 34.58
N ARG A 827 -21.21 28.19 35.41
CA ARG A 827 -21.57 27.91 36.81
C ARG A 827 -20.46 28.37 37.76
N THR A 828 -20.84 29.14 38.78
CA THR A 828 -19.96 29.68 39.82
C THR A 828 -20.04 28.88 41.12
N PHE A 829 -18.88 28.66 41.76
CA PHE A 829 -18.74 28.24 43.17
C PHE A 829 -17.53 28.92 43.80
N ALA A 830 -17.48 29.05 45.14
CA ALA A 830 -16.56 29.99 45.80
C ALA A 830 -16.05 29.57 47.20
N ARG A 831 -14.83 30.04 47.52
CA ARG A 831 -14.16 30.21 48.85
C ARG A 831 -13.73 28.95 49.66
N ALA A 832 -12.42 28.68 49.60
CA ALA A 832 -11.41 28.83 50.69
C ALA A 832 -11.83 28.69 52.18
N ALA A 833 -11.01 28.16 53.12
CA ALA A 833 -9.72 27.44 53.15
C ALA A 833 -9.51 26.87 54.59
N PRO A 834 -8.41 26.16 54.99
CA PRO A 834 -7.08 26.77 55.19
C PRO A 834 -5.88 25.88 54.76
N ALA A 835 -4.66 26.43 54.80
CA ALA A 835 -3.47 25.79 54.24
C ALA A 835 -2.65 24.95 55.25
N MET A 836 -2.31 23.71 54.85
CA MET A 836 -0.96 23.10 54.96
C MET A 836 -0.86 21.72 54.28
N ARG A 837 -2.00 21.05 53.99
CA ARG A 837 -2.06 19.98 52.95
C ARG A 837 -2.16 20.53 51.52
N ALA A 838 -2.64 21.77 51.40
CA ALA A 838 -3.06 22.40 50.16
C ALA A 838 -2.01 22.39 49.03
N THR A 839 -0.70 22.39 49.31
CA THR A 839 0.31 22.41 48.23
C THR A 839 0.33 21.14 47.39
N SER A 840 0.17 19.96 48.00
CA SER A 840 0.05 18.70 47.26
C SER A 840 -1.32 18.58 46.59
N GLU A 841 -2.39 18.98 47.30
CA GLU A 841 -3.77 18.89 46.79
C GLU A 841 -4.01 19.86 45.61
N ILE A 842 -3.39 21.05 45.61
CA ILE A 842 -3.44 22.02 44.50
C ILE A 842 -2.57 21.56 43.32
N TYR A 843 -1.38 21.01 43.57
CA TYR A 843 -0.52 20.47 42.51
C TYR A 843 -1.18 19.29 41.79
N ASP A 844 -1.75 18.36 42.55
CA ASP A 844 -2.58 17.28 42.02
C ASP A 844 -3.81 17.81 41.26
N ALA A 845 -4.46 18.88 41.75
CA ALA A 845 -5.64 19.45 41.10
C ALA A 845 -5.29 20.14 39.76
N SER A 846 -4.17 20.86 39.67
CA SER A 846 -3.73 21.48 38.41
C SER A 846 -3.26 20.43 37.40
N LEU A 847 -2.60 19.35 37.85
CA LEU A 847 -2.33 18.19 37.00
C LEU A 847 -3.63 17.52 36.52
N ARG A 848 -4.64 17.36 37.38
CA ARG A 848 -5.94 16.79 36.97
C ARG A 848 -6.67 17.67 35.96
N ALA A 849 -6.58 18.99 36.07
CA ALA A 849 -7.11 19.91 35.07
C ALA A 849 -6.42 19.74 33.71
N LEU A 850 -5.09 19.87 33.65
CA LEU A 850 -4.31 19.70 32.41
C LEU A 850 -4.47 18.30 31.77
N ALA A 851 -4.63 17.26 32.58
CA ALA A 851 -4.88 15.90 32.10
C ALA A 851 -6.33 15.66 31.63
N ALA A 852 -7.29 16.45 32.13
CA ALA A 852 -8.67 16.44 31.66
C ALA A 852 -8.82 17.23 30.35
N GLU A 853 -8.12 18.36 30.19
CA GLU A 853 -8.06 19.12 28.94
C GLU A 853 -7.58 18.26 27.76
N LEU A 854 -6.59 17.37 27.97
CA LEU A 854 -6.16 16.40 26.94
C LEU A 854 -7.27 15.42 26.49
N GLY A 855 -8.30 15.23 27.31
CA GLY A 855 -9.45 14.38 27.03
C GLY A 855 -10.68 15.13 26.52
N ASP A 856 -10.60 16.45 26.39
CA ASP A 856 -11.70 17.31 25.95
C ASP A 856 -11.37 17.93 24.59
N HIS A 857 -12.15 17.56 23.57
CA HIS A 857 -11.96 18.04 22.20
C HIS A 857 -12.06 19.56 22.11
N GLY A 858 -12.99 20.20 22.84
CA GLY A 858 -13.17 21.65 22.81
C GLY A 858 -12.03 22.42 23.47
N ALA A 859 -11.41 21.84 24.51
CA ALA A 859 -10.21 22.40 25.14
C ALA A 859 -8.98 22.28 24.22
N MET A 860 -8.80 21.14 23.55
CA MET A 860 -7.69 20.92 22.60
C MET A 860 -7.86 21.74 21.31
N ASP A 861 -9.08 21.84 20.77
CA ASP A 861 -9.46 22.77 19.70
C ASP A 861 -9.10 24.20 20.07
N SER A 862 -9.64 24.71 21.18
CA SER A 862 -9.39 26.09 21.65
C SER A 862 -7.90 26.40 21.87
N LEU A 863 -7.12 25.43 22.35
CA LEU A 863 -5.66 25.56 22.50
C LEU A 863 -4.96 25.74 21.15
N ILE A 864 -5.27 24.89 20.18
CA ILE A 864 -4.65 24.95 18.84
C ILE A 864 -5.15 26.22 18.10
N GLU A 865 -6.43 26.58 18.25
CA GLU A 865 -7.02 27.80 17.73
C GLU A 865 -6.30 29.06 18.25
N GLU A 866 -5.96 29.10 19.54
CA GLU A 866 -5.19 30.21 20.13
C GLU A 866 -3.81 30.31 19.49
N HIS A 867 -3.08 29.20 19.40
CA HIS A 867 -1.73 29.14 18.80
C HIS A 867 -1.73 29.53 17.31
N ILE A 868 -2.72 29.09 16.53
CA ILE A 868 -2.92 29.48 15.13
C ILE A 868 -3.07 31.00 14.97
N LYS A 869 -3.78 31.65 15.90
CA LYS A 869 -4.06 33.10 15.86
C LYS A 869 -2.88 33.98 16.28
N ARG A 870 -1.83 33.43 16.90
CA ARG A 870 -0.65 34.22 17.33
C ARG A 870 0.10 34.78 16.09
N PRO A 871 0.38 36.09 15.99
CA PRO A 871 1.01 36.71 14.81
C PRO A 871 2.54 36.47 14.74
N VAL A 872 2.96 35.23 14.99
CA VAL A 872 4.37 34.80 15.11
C VAL A 872 4.77 33.78 14.03
N TRP A 873 3.79 33.17 13.35
CA TRP A 873 4.00 32.22 12.26
C TRP A 873 4.59 32.89 11.01
N PRO A 874 5.51 32.24 10.28
CA PRO A 874 6.04 32.77 9.03
C PRO A 874 4.96 33.08 7.97
N SER A 875 5.02 34.25 7.35
CA SER A 875 4.17 34.60 6.20
C SER A 875 4.70 34.06 4.86
N TYR A 876 5.50 32.99 4.92
CA TYR A 876 6.16 32.33 3.79
C TYR A 876 6.21 30.81 4.01
N ALA A 877 6.61 30.05 2.99
CA ALA A 877 6.84 28.61 3.12
C ALA A 877 8.06 28.34 4.03
N ASP A 878 7.78 28.00 5.28
CA ASP A 878 8.73 27.61 6.34
C ASP A 878 9.30 26.19 6.18
N ARG A 879 8.78 25.45 5.20
CA ARG A 879 9.15 24.08 4.86
C ARG A 879 10.50 23.98 4.15
N VAL A 880 11.44 23.21 4.74
CA VAL A 880 12.65 22.72 4.05
C VAL A 880 12.39 21.40 3.30
N PRO A 881 13.27 20.96 2.37
CA PRO A 881 13.19 19.62 1.77
C PRO A 881 13.21 18.49 2.83
N ASP A 882 12.75 17.29 2.48
CA ASP A 882 12.73 16.14 3.40
C ASP A 882 14.16 15.81 3.89
N GLN A 883 14.43 16.11 5.15
CA GLN A 883 15.74 15.88 5.77
C GLN A 883 15.97 14.41 6.16
N LEU A 884 14.97 13.53 6.01
CA LEU A 884 15.13 12.09 6.22
C LEU A 884 16.10 11.52 5.17
N PRO A 885 17.21 10.85 5.55
CA PRO A 885 18.20 10.39 4.57
C PRO A 885 17.60 9.42 3.54
N ALA A 886 17.92 9.62 2.25
CA ALA A 886 17.42 8.77 1.14
C ALA A 886 17.83 7.27 1.22
N LYS A 887 18.70 6.91 2.17
CA LYS A 887 19.10 5.54 2.50
C LYS A 887 18.48 5.03 3.81
N TYR A 888 17.51 5.73 4.40
CA TYR A 888 16.84 5.35 5.65
C TYR A 888 16.16 3.98 5.51
N LYS A 889 16.53 3.04 6.39
CA LYS A 889 16.00 1.68 6.41
C LYS A 889 15.27 1.45 7.72
N ARG A 890 13.99 1.81 7.75
CA ARG A 890 13.03 1.50 8.84
C ARG A 890 13.36 0.16 9.50
N GLY A 891 13.72 0.22 10.78
CA GLY A 891 14.30 -0.88 11.54
C GLY A 891 13.52 -2.18 11.40
N LEU A 892 14.20 -3.32 11.22
CA LEU A 892 13.56 -4.49 10.62
C LEU A 892 12.34 -5.03 11.41
N GLY A 893 12.38 -5.02 12.75
CA GLY A 893 11.24 -5.39 13.62
C GLY A 893 10.05 -4.42 13.60
N THR A 894 10.11 -3.31 12.84
CA THR A 894 9.00 -2.36 12.66
C THR A 894 8.56 -2.20 11.22
N ALA A 895 9.30 -2.76 10.26
CA ALA A 895 8.91 -2.76 8.85
C ALA A 895 7.63 -3.55 8.57
N ILE A 896 7.22 -4.41 9.51
CA ILE A 896 5.96 -5.17 9.53
C ILE A 896 4.77 -4.20 9.63
N GLY A 897 4.32 -3.72 8.48
CA GLY A 897 3.08 -2.96 8.32
C GLY A 897 3.17 -1.46 8.62
N SER A 898 2.43 -0.69 7.83
CA SER A 898 2.03 0.67 8.18
C SER A 898 0.96 0.67 9.27
N LYS A 899 0.01 -0.27 9.22
CA LYS A 899 -0.81 -0.70 10.36
C LYS A 899 -0.18 -1.97 10.95
N ARG A 900 0.25 -1.97 12.22
CA ARG A 900 0.56 -3.24 12.90
C ARG A 900 -0.75 -3.89 13.31
N THR A 901 -1.04 -5.07 12.76
CA THR A 901 -1.98 -6.02 13.37
C THR A 901 -1.21 -6.89 14.37
N TYR A 902 -1.86 -7.34 15.44
CA TYR A 902 -1.26 -8.19 16.48
C TYR A 902 -0.88 -9.62 15.98
N GLU A 903 -1.28 -9.96 14.75
CA GLU A 903 -1.17 -11.25 14.03
C GLU A 903 0.25 -11.82 13.84
N SER A 904 1.26 -11.26 14.51
CA SER A 904 2.66 -11.71 14.45
C SER A 904 3.23 -12.12 15.81
N THR A 905 2.38 -12.23 16.85
CA THR A 905 2.87 -12.21 18.25
C THR A 905 2.36 -13.32 19.18
N PHE A 906 1.36 -14.12 18.80
CA PHE A 906 0.82 -15.21 19.65
C PHE A 906 1.45 -16.59 19.42
N ASP A 907 1.93 -16.90 18.21
CA ASP A 907 2.40 -18.22 17.74
C ASP A 907 3.66 -18.81 18.46
N SER A 908 3.98 -18.34 19.68
CA SER A 908 5.18 -18.72 20.43
C SER A 908 4.97 -19.08 21.90
N MET A 909 3.74 -19.03 22.44
CA MET A 909 3.50 -19.25 23.88
C MET A 909 3.07 -20.67 24.28
N ASP A 910 2.20 -21.36 23.53
CA ASP A 910 1.63 -22.65 23.98
C ASP A 910 2.47 -23.89 23.65
N ALA A 911 3.73 -23.70 23.20
CA ALA A 911 4.70 -24.76 23.00
C ALA A 911 5.30 -25.32 24.32
N GLY A 912 4.46 -25.51 25.34
CA GLY A 912 4.63 -26.43 26.47
C GLY A 912 5.53 -25.99 27.63
N THR A 913 5.01 -26.04 28.87
CA THR A 913 5.82 -26.41 30.04
C THR A 913 5.01 -27.03 31.20
N GLU A 914 4.70 -28.32 31.11
CA GLU A 914 4.74 -29.21 32.30
C GLU A 914 5.81 -30.27 32.04
N GLY A 915 6.83 -30.37 32.91
CA GLY A 915 8.00 -31.21 32.63
C GLY A 915 9.24 -30.91 33.49
N SER A 916 9.17 -31.34 34.75
CA SER A 916 10.24 -31.44 35.78
C SER A 916 11.71 -31.10 35.41
N LEU A 917 12.33 -30.24 36.23
CA LEU A 917 13.75 -29.88 36.20
C LEU A 917 14.71 -31.06 36.47
N SER A 918 15.79 -31.17 35.67
CA SER A 918 17.07 -31.69 36.16
C SER A 918 18.26 -31.10 35.38
N LYS A 919 19.47 -31.16 35.96
CA LYS A 919 20.67 -30.41 35.51
C LYS A 919 21.86 -31.34 35.21
N ARG A 920 22.45 -31.26 34.00
CA ARG A 920 23.86 -30.86 33.74
C ARG A 920 24.33 -31.17 32.28
N PRO A 921 25.37 -30.46 31.78
CA PRO A 921 25.94 -30.66 30.43
C PRO A 921 27.22 -31.53 30.41
N ARG A 922 27.76 -31.77 29.19
CA ARG A 922 28.93 -32.61 28.76
C ARG A 922 28.53 -34.01 28.25
N SER A 923 29.26 -34.66 27.34
CA SER A 923 30.26 -34.26 26.33
C SER A 923 30.65 -35.51 25.49
N MET A 924 31.08 -35.32 24.23
CA MET A 924 31.80 -36.30 23.39
C MET A 924 31.25 -37.75 23.32
N ARG A 925 30.53 -38.06 22.23
CA ARG A 925 31.17 -38.64 21.04
C ARG A 925 30.32 -38.44 19.80
#